data_AF-A0A9P1VZ20-F1
#
_entry.id   AF-A0A9P1VZ20-F1
#
_cell.length_a   1.000
_cell.length_b   1.000
_cell.length_c   1.000
_cell.angle_alpha   90.00
_cell.angle_beta   90.00
_cell.angle_gamma   90.00
#
_symmetry.space_group_name_H-M   'P 1'
#
loop_
_entity.id
_entity.type
_entity.pdbx_description
1 polymer ?
#
loop_
_entity_poly.entity_id
_entity_poly.type
_entity_poly.pdbx_seq_one_letter_code
_entity_poly.pdbx_strand_id
1 'polypeptide(L)'
;MTTYATGNPLGSKDPRDLYDNAENFDAAMNDRTNVAWNDRFGVPRKTWFGVEQQVNDWLAAQGFEPGFLVYVDGSPLTVDRPTQLIQRDGNLYSVKRPADFPVNLTGNWATDQDLLVAQVDQSLRHDISNATDPYKGSALVGRQPLIINSVAELRLTPGRFSGDRAFLKNYLEGDRKGQRYLTWIPGTSTDDGGMMFSATGGTWHSDLDEHGRVDAQFYGLPLSSGFCTAQDLAIEAYCYPRGIRAFYGPGPDGPGVYDFGDANWAWSGPRVAGQPMKDYQGGGIDFCRTTTLRTTSTDGADVLQCCGIKNAHFTGFPNVTATIDPGATSGSNGVSLVFGAENVTFELNCLDLPAIYKTDGSIDGGQAFTIQPGTGNTNAFRNIKFRGNAKNCSVGFGSDVALNDAASIPLSGIDIDITAEDCYRAFVFGGAAYTSTPSQFAFAGITGKIRAINCQQSVVLARAVGVDINVSILCTKDKSELIKHQYNSSVFVTDIKGSKSCNVDITGRIVNSDSMLSIGGIAMSGGISSSTENIRLRHSVTFSSAATQVSVVDFGGGTVSSSELHLSFLSSGYQPLIDIGGNSVYIDGCLSPVALLPGDESSFVPRCQRATVLYRSPITGVRSINFPSNPLKGQVVKAYRTSAATGGTLSFGGLINMTEGTTQEAIFDGSSWILL
;
A
#
# COMPACT_ATOMS: atom_id res chain seq x y z
N MET A 1 -81.59 53.15 51.25
CA MET A 1 -82.58 54.24 51.11
C MET A 1 -82.09 55.37 52.02
N THR A 2 -82.74 56.54 52.04
CA THR A 2 -82.50 57.56 53.07
C THR A 2 -83.83 58.15 53.49
N THR A 3 -84.06 58.17 54.79
CA THR A 3 -85.34 58.57 55.39
C THR A 3 -85.57 60.08 55.34
N TYR A 4 -84.52 60.90 55.49
CA TYR A 4 -84.64 62.36 55.59
C TYR A 4 -84.11 63.13 54.39
N ALA A 5 -83.10 62.60 53.69
CA ALA A 5 -82.53 63.10 52.44
C ALA A 5 -82.24 64.62 52.43
N THR A 6 -81.62 65.14 53.50
CA THR A 6 -81.49 66.60 53.72
C THR A 6 -80.68 67.35 52.65
N GLY A 7 -79.80 66.65 51.92
CA GLY A 7 -78.85 67.24 50.98
C GLY A 7 -77.62 67.91 51.61
N ASN A 8 -77.48 67.93 52.95
CA ASN A 8 -76.36 68.56 53.63
C ASN A 8 -75.00 67.89 53.28
N PRO A 9 -73.90 68.67 53.19
CA PRO A 9 -72.59 68.18 52.76
C PRO A 9 -71.97 67.14 53.73
N LEU A 10 -70.90 66.47 53.28
CA LEU A 10 -70.11 65.56 54.12
C LEU A 10 -69.61 66.25 55.39
N GLY A 11 -69.65 65.54 56.51
CA GLY A 11 -69.31 66.08 57.83
C GLY A 11 -70.43 66.86 58.55
N SER A 12 -71.64 66.94 57.96
CA SER A 12 -72.82 67.46 58.65
C SER A 12 -73.07 66.73 59.98
N LYS A 13 -73.48 67.51 60.99
CA LYS A 13 -73.87 67.04 62.33
C LYS A 13 -75.38 67.16 62.58
N ASP A 14 -76.18 67.41 61.55
CA ASP A 14 -77.64 67.36 61.68
C ASP A 14 -78.05 65.93 62.10
N PRO A 15 -78.86 65.75 63.16
CA PRO A 15 -79.27 64.43 63.61
C PRO A 15 -79.93 63.57 62.52
N ARG A 16 -80.59 64.20 61.54
CA ARG A 16 -81.21 63.54 60.39
C ARG A 16 -80.15 62.96 59.44
N ASP A 17 -79.05 63.67 59.23
CA ASP A 17 -77.92 63.14 58.45
C ASP A 17 -77.22 62.00 59.17
N LEU A 18 -77.14 62.03 60.50
CA LEU A 18 -76.57 60.92 61.27
C LEU A 18 -77.44 59.66 61.17
N TYR A 19 -78.77 59.81 61.17
CA TYR A 19 -79.70 58.70 60.91
C TYR A 19 -79.56 58.17 59.48
N ASP A 20 -79.62 59.07 58.49
CA ASP A 20 -79.44 58.70 57.08
C ASP A 20 -78.08 58.01 56.87
N ASN A 21 -76.97 58.53 57.40
CA ASN A 21 -75.66 57.88 57.32
C ASN A 21 -75.67 56.44 57.89
N ALA A 22 -76.40 56.18 58.97
CA ALA A 22 -76.50 54.85 59.57
C ALA A 22 -77.33 53.88 58.73
N GLU A 23 -78.50 54.31 58.25
CA GLU A 23 -79.36 53.56 57.31
C GLU A 23 -78.60 53.24 56.01
N ASN A 24 -77.83 54.21 55.54
CA ASN A 24 -77.04 54.17 54.32
C ASN A 24 -75.83 53.21 54.50
N PHE A 25 -75.11 53.27 55.62
CA PHE A 25 -74.01 52.35 55.92
C PHE A 25 -74.47 50.90 56.11
N ASP A 26 -75.63 50.68 56.73
CA ASP A 26 -76.21 49.34 56.88
C ASP A 26 -76.52 48.71 55.50
N ALA A 27 -77.17 49.45 54.61
CA ALA A 27 -77.39 49.01 53.24
C ALA A 27 -76.08 48.79 52.45
N ALA A 28 -75.04 49.58 52.69
CA ALA A 28 -73.74 49.45 52.02
C ALA A 28 -73.01 48.14 52.38
N MET A 29 -73.03 47.79 53.66
CA MET A 29 -72.18 46.72 54.22
C MET A 29 -72.94 45.41 54.47
N ASN A 30 -74.24 45.47 54.78
CA ASN A 30 -75.01 44.32 55.26
C ASN A 30 -76.08 43.82 54.27
N ASP A 31 -76.33 44.50 53.14
CA ASP A 31 -77.15 43.94 52.06
C ASP A 31 -76.43 42.74 51.42
N ARG A 32 -77.13 41.60 51.39
CA ARG A 32 -76.64 40.30 50.91
C ARG A 32 -77.25 39.87 49.56
N THR A 33 -77.95 40.79 48.90
CA THR A 33 -78.81 40.48 47.74
C THR A 33 -78.60 41.44 46.59
N ASN A 34 -78.50 42.75 46.87
CA ASN A 34 -78.30 43.76 45.83
C ASN A 34 -76.80 44.02 45.67
N VAL A 35 -76.29 43.94 44.44
CA VAL A 35 -74.88 44.23 44.13
C VAL A 35 -74.54 45.73 44.15
N ALA A 36 -75.57 46.58 44.20
CA ALA A 36 -75.44 48.03 44.22
C ALA A 36 -76.52 48.67 45.11
N TRP A 37 -76.19 49.84 45.64
CA TRP A 37 -77.01 50.63 46.55
C TRP A 37 -76.74 52.13 46.27
N ASN A 38 -77.70 52.99 46.60
CA ASN A 38 -77.50 54.44 46.48
C ASN A 38 -77.03 55.02 47.81
N ASP A 39 -75.93 55.78 47.77
CA ASP A 39 -75.45 56.53 48.93
C ASP A 39 -76.42 57.67 49.32
N ARG A 40 -76.13 58.38 50.42
CA ARG A 40 -77.05 59.38 50.96
C ARG A 40 -77.27 60.60 50.07
N PHE A 41 -76.49 60.74 49.00
CA PHE A 41 -76.63 61.76 47.97
C PHE A 41 -77.30 61.22 46.70
N GLY A 42 -77.74 59.95 46.70
CA GLY A 42 -78.34 59.27 45.56
C GLY A 42 -77.32 58.69 44.58
N VAL A 43 -76.02 58.65 44.91
CA VAL A 43 -75.00 58.13 43.98
C VAL A 43 -74.92 56.61 44.09
N PRO A 44 -75.07 55.86 42.98
CA PRO A 44 -74.96 54.40 43.00
C PRO A 44 -73.52 53.96 43.28
N ARG A 45 -73.38 53.06 44.25
CA ARG A 45 -72.13 52.40 44.66
C ARG A 45 -72.34 50.91 44.77
N LYS A 46 -71.25 50.12 44.78
CA LYS A 46 -71.34 48.69 45.10
C LYS A 46 -71.57 48.49 46.58
N THR A 47 -72.40 47.51 46.92
CA THR A 47 -72.47 46.95 48.27
C THR A 47 -71.23 46.09 48.52
N TRP A 48 -70.97 45.72 49.77
CA TRP A 48 -69.91 44.74 50.06
C TRP A 48 -70.17 43.41 49.32
N PHE A 49 -71.41 42.90 49.34
CA PHE A 49 -71.84 41.74 48.56
C PHE A 49 -71.56 41.89 47.05
N GLY A 50 -71.79 43.07 46.47
CA GLY A 50 -71.49 43.34 45.06
C GLY A 50 -69.99 43.36 44.72
N VAL A 51 -69.13 43.60 45.71
CA VAL A 51 -67.67 43.45 45.56
C VAL A 51 -67.28 41.97 45.69
N GLU A 52 -67.82 41.26 46.67
CA GLU A 52 -67.60 39.81 46.85
C GLU A 52 -68.02 39.02 45.60
N GLN A 53 -69.20 39.29 45.06
CA GLN A 53 -69.69 38.65 43.83
C GLN A 53 -68.74 38.93 42.65
N GLN A 54 -68.28 40.18 42.48
CA GLN A 54 -67.34 40.51 41.40
C GLN A 54 -66.01 39.74 41.53
N VAL A 55 -65.49 39.56 42.75
CA VAL A 55 -64.27 38.79 42.99
C VAL A 55 -64.48 37.30 42.69
N ASN A 56 -65.63 36.74 43.08
CA ASN A 56 -65.99 35.35 42.79
C ASN A 56 -66.15 35.10 41.28
N ASP A 57 -66.85 35.99 40.57
CA ASP A 57 -67.03 35.91 39.11
C ASP A 57 -65.69 36.05 38.37
N TRP A 58 -64.80 36.93 38.86
CA TRP A 58 -63.45 37.07 38.31
C TRP A 58 -62.61 35.80 38.51
N LEU A 59 -62.61 35.22 39.72
CA LEU A 59 -61.91 33.96 40.01
C LEU A 59 -62.40 32.81 39.11
N ALA A 60 -63.72 32.70 38.91
CA ALA A 60 -64.30 31.71 38.00
C ALA A 60 -63.87 31.92 36.53
N ALA A 61 -63.77 33.17 36.09
CA ALA A 61 -63.36 33.52 34.72
C ALA A 61 -61.85 33.38 34.45
N GLN A 62 -60.99 33.38 35.48
CA GLN A 62 -59.54 33.23 35.32
C GLN A 62 -59.07 31.78 35.06
N GLY A 63 -59.97 30.78 35.08
CA GLY A 63 -59.62 29.39 34.76
C GLY A 63 -58.63 28.76 35.75
N PHE A 64 -58.69 29.17 37.02
CA PHE A 64 -57.81 28.67 38.07
C PHE A 64 -58.23 27.24 38.46
N GLU A 65 -57.64 26.23 37.80
CA GLU A 65 -57.85 24.82 38.13
C GLU A 65 -56.95 24.43 39.33
N PRO A 66 -57.51 24.09 40.51
CA PRO A 66 -56.72 23.95 41.75
C PRO A 66 -55.95 22.62 41.86
N GLY A 67 -55.95 21.77 40.84
CA GLY A 67 -55.25 20.49 40.81
C GLY A 67 -55.45 19.71 39.52
N PHE A 68 -54.82 18.54 39.43
CA PHE A 68 -55.05 17.55 38.38
C PHE A 68 -56.16 16.58 38.79
N LEU A 69 -56.91 16.07 37.81
CA LEU A 69 -57.77 14.91 37.96
C LEU A 69 -56.90 13.66 38.06
N VAL A 70 -57.22 12.70 38.94
CA VAL A 70 -56.45 11.44 39.04
C VAL A 70 -57.16 10.38 38.21
N TYR A 71 -56.48 9.83 37.21
CA TYR A 71 -56.94 8.69 36.45
C TYR A 71 -56.67 7.40 37.23
N VAL A 72 -57.70 6.56 37.41
CA VAL A 72 -57.60 5.28 38.12
C VAL A 72 -58.09 4.18 37.18
N ASP A 73 -57.22 3.21 36.88
CA ASP A 73 -57.58 2.09 36.00
C ASP A 73 -58.81 1.33 36.56
N GLY A 74 -59.78 1.08 35.69
CA GLY A 74 -61.07 0.47 36.03
C GLY A 74 -62.14 1.43 36.58
N SER A 75 -61.84 2.72 36.73
CA SER A 75 -62.80 3.75 37.17
C SER A 75 -63.01 4.83 36.10
N PRO A 76 -64.25 5.10 35.65
CA PRO A 76 -64.53 6.19 34.73
C PRO A 76 -64.11 7.56 35.28
N LEU A 77 -63.64 8.44 34.41
CA LEU A 77 -63.23 9.81 34.76
C LEU A 77 -63.82 10.80 33.75
N THR A 78 -64.64 11.74 34.24
CA THR A 78 -65.14 12.85 33.44
C THR A 78 -64.17 14.02 33.47
N VAL A 79 -63.87 14.58 32.29
CA VAL A 79 -63.04 15.77 32.09
C VAL A 79 -63.96 16.87 31.58
N ASP A 80 -64.34 17.80 32.46
CA ASP A 80 -65.36 18.81 32.20
C ASP A 80 -64.89 19.95 31.30
N ARG A 81 -63.57 20.23 31.25
CA ARG A 81 -63.04 21.43 30.60
C ARG A 81 -61.74 21.18 29.81
N PRO A 82 -61.52 21.91 28.70
CA PRO A 82 -60.27 21.82 27.92
C PRO A 82 -58.97 22.19 28.66
N THR A 83 -59.07 22.79 29.85
CA THR A 83 -57.96 23.26 30.68
C THR A 83 -57.56 22.27 31.77
N GLN A 84 -58.37 21.25 32.07
CA GLN A 84 -58.08 20.30 33.13
C GLN A 84 -56.95 19.34 32.72
N LEU A 85 -56.01 19.14 33.64
CA LEU A 85 -54.95 18.16 33.53
C LEU A 85 -55.34 16.87 34.24
N ILE A 86 -54.89 15.74 33.70
CA ILE A 86 -55.16 14.40 34.21
C ILE A 86 -53.82 13.78 34.58
N GLN A 87 -53.64 13.32 35.82
CA GLN A 87 -52.47 12.57 36.25
C GLN A 87 -52.73 11.07 36.15
N ARG A 88 -51.81 10.34 35.52
CA ARG A 88 -51.72 8.87 35.57
C ARG A 88 -50.25 8.46 35.66
N ASP A 89 -49.90 7.57 36.58
CA ASP A 89 -48.53 7.09 36.81
C ASP A 89 -47.47 8.20 36.85
N GLY A 90 -47.78 9.30 37.55
CA GLY A 90 -46.94 10.49 37.69
C GLY A 90 -46.87 11.43 36.47
N ASN A 91 -47.35 11.02 35.29
CA ASN A 91 -47.39 11.84 34.08
C ASN A 91 -48.68 12.67 34.02
N LEU A 92 -48.61 13.87 33.42
CA LEU A 92 -49.78 14.72 33.18
C LEU A 92 -50.22 14.65 31.72
N TYR A 93 -51.53 14.61 31.50
CA TYR A 93 -52.20 14.55 30.21
C TYR A 93 -53.26 15.65 30.11
N SER A 94 -53.62 16.02 28.89
CA SER A 94 -54.85 16.77 28.58
C SER A 94 -55.64 16.00 27.54
N VAL A 95 -56.93 16.33 27.39
CA VAL A 95 -57.75 15.79 26.30
C VAL A 95 -57.26 16.35 24.96
N LYS A 96 -57.06 15.43 24.01
CA LYS A 96 -56.66 15.71 22.63
C LYS A 96 -57.71 16.59 21.95
N ARG A 97 -57.26 17.70 21.35
CA ARG A 97 -58.15 18.66 20.66
C ARG A 97 -58.16 18.42 19.14
N PRO A 98 -59.27 18.70 18.44
CA PRO A 98 -60.56 19.15 18.97
C PRO A 98 -61.34 18.03 19.67
N ALA A 99 -62.09 18.39 20.72
CA ALA A 99 -63.02 17.52 21.42
C ALA A 99 -64.15 18.37 22.02
N ASP A 100 -65.35 17.80 22.10
CA ASP A 100 -66.49 18.39 22.79
C ASP A 100 -66.46 17.97 24.27
N PHE A 101 -66.57 18.94 25.18
CA PHE A 101 -66.50 18.70 26.62
C PHE A 101 -67.91 18.75 27.24
N PRO A 102 -68.22 17.91 28.26
CA PRO A 102 -67.32 17.03 29.00
C PRO A 102 -66.92 15.75 28.23
N VAL A 103 -65.64 15.37 28.32
CA VAL A 103 -65.14 14.09 27.78
C VAL A 103 -65.16 13.03 28.88
N ASN A 104 -65.79 11.89 28.62
CA ASN A 104 -65.83 10.76 29.55
C ASN A 104 -64.78 9.73 29.16
N LEU A 105 -63.79 9.55 30.03
CA LEU A 105 -62.83 8.45 29.98
C LEU A 105 -63.47 7.24 30.67
N THR A 106 -63.32 6.06 30.06
CA THR A 106 -63.94 4.81 30.51
C THR A 106 -63.28 4.19 31.75
N GLY A 107 -62.04 4.58 32.06
CA GLY A 107 -61.17 3.91 33.03
C GLY A 107 -60.34 2.78 32.42
N ASN A 108 -60.52 2.45 31.14
CA ASN A 108 -59.69 1.49 30.42
C ASN A 108 -58.58 2.22 29.65
N TRP A 109 -57.36 2.22 30.20
CA TRP A 109 -56.24 2.98 29.63
C TRP A 109 -55.96 2.65 28.15
N ALA A 110 -56.13 1.39 27.75
CA ALA A 110 -55.91 0.96 26.37
C ALA A 110 -56.84 1.66 25.36
N THR A 111 -58.04 2.06 25.80
CA THR A 111 -59.03 2.81 25.00
C THR A 111 -58.86 4.32 25.19
N ASP A 112 -58.66 4.76 26.43
CA ASP A 112 -58.71 6.18 26.78
C ASP A 112 -57.45 6.94 26.36
N GLN A 113 -56.29 6.28 26.23
CA GLN A 113 -55.02 6.92 25.85
C GLN A 113 -55.08 7.65 24.49
N ASP A 114 -55.87 7.15 23.53
CA ASP A 114 -55.99 7.74 22.19
C ASP A 114 -56.73 9.09 22.19
N LEU A 115 -57.53 9.34 23.25
CA LEU A 115 -58.24 10.59 23.51
C LEU A 115 -57.37 11.63 24.25
N LEU A 116 -56.16 11.26 24.65
CA LEU A 116 -55.29 12.08 25.50
C LEU A 116 -53.99 12.49 24.79
N VAL A 117 -53.38 13.57 25.27
CA VAL A 117 -52.06 14.05 24.86
C VAL A 117 -51.26 14.35 26.12
N ALA A 118 -50.11 13.70 26.28
CA ALA A 118 -49.18 14.00 27.37
C ALA A 118 -48.78 15.49 27.33
N GLN A 119 -48.91 16.18 28.47
CA GLN A 119 -48.53 17.59 28.64
C GLN A 119 -47.14 17.74 29.27
N VAL A 120 -46.45 16.63 29.50
CA VAL A 120 -45.11 16.60 30.08
C VAL A 120 -44.09 16.12 29.05
N ASP A 121 -43.00 16.87 28.95
CA ASP A 121 -41.77 16.49 28.26
C ASP A 121 -41.07 15.30 28.95
N GLN A 122 -41.61 14.79 30.07
CA GLN A 122 -41.05 13.69 30.85
C GLN A 122 -41.03 12.35 30.10
N SER A 123 -42.09 12.03 29.35
CA SER A 123 -42.15 10.79 28.54
C SER A 123 -41.19 10.86 27.36
N LEU A 124 -41.14 12.00 26.66
CA LEU A 124 -40.18 12.25 25.59
C LEU A 124 -38.73 12.21 26.10
N ARG A 125 -38.43 12.86 27.24
CA ARG A 125 -37.11 12.77 27.90
C ARG A 125 -36.76 11.35 28.30
N HIS A 126 -37.70 10.61 28.88
CA HIS A 126 -37.49 9.21 29.29
C HIS A 126 -37.17 8.30 28.09
N ASP A 127 -37.82 8.53 26.95
CA ASP A 127 -37.56 7.79 25.72
C ASP A 127 -36.26 8.23 25.02
N ILE A 128 -35.91 9.51 25.08
CA ILE A 128 -34.62 10.03 24.59
C ILE A 128 -33.45 9.56 25.46
N SER A 129 -33.63 9.47 26.79
CA SER A 129 -32.62 9.02 27.75
C SER A 129 -32.78 7.56 28.15
N ASN A 130 -33.36 6.72 27.30
CA ASN A 130 -33.67 5.34 27.67
C ASN A 130 -32.39 4.50 27.81
N ALA A 131 -32.11 4.04 29.03
CA ALA A 131 -30.91 3.26 29.33
C ALA A 131 -31.02 1.76 28.99
N THR A 132 -32.21 1.27 28.65
CA THR A 132 -32.48 -0.14 28.32
C THR A 132 -32.53 -0.36 26.80
N ASP A 133 -33.11 0.57 26.06
CA ASP A 133 -33.04 0.64 24.59
C ASP A 133 -32.28 1.92 24.18
N PRO A 134 -30.96 1.83 23.92
CA PRO A 134 -30.14 3.00 23.57
C PRO A 134 -30.48 3.56 22.18
N TYR A 135 -31.26 2.86 21.36
CA TYR A 135 -31.71 3.34 20.06
C TYR A 135 -33.05 4.07 20.14
N LYS A 136 -33.77 4.01 21.26
CA LYS A 136 -35.09 4.63 21.40
C LYS A 136 -35.07 6.14 21.16
N GLY A 137 -34.04 6.84 21.66
CA GLY A 137 -33.88 8.28 21.44
C GLY A 137 -33.59 8.66 20.00
N SER A 138 -32.68 7.96 19.32
CA SER A 138 -32.38 8.21 17.90
C SER A 138 -33.52 7.76 16.98
N ALA A 139 -34.24 6.70 17.35
CA ALA A 139 -35.44 6.21 16.66
C ALA A 139 -36.57 7.24 16.56
N LEU A 140 -36.65 8.21 17.49
CA LEU A 140 -37.62 9.30 17.45
C LEU A 140 -37.22 10.43 16.47
N VAL A 141 -35.94 10.52 16.09
CA VAL A 141 -35.44 11.51 15.14
C VAL A 141 -35.40 10.90 13.73
N GLY A 142 -36.54 10.95 13.02
CA GLY A 142 -36.82 10.13 11.83
C GLY A 142 -35.92 10.23 10.59
N ARG A 143 -34.81 11.00 10.63
CA ARG A 143 -33.78 11.07 9.57
C ARG A 143 -32.33 11.21 10.11
N GLN A 144 -32.09 11.02 11.40
CA GLN A 144 -30.74 11.07 11.97
C GLN A 144 -29.98 9.75 11.69
N PRO A 145 -28.65 9.78 11.45
CA PRO A 145 -27.87 8.56 11.37
C PRO A 145 -27.93 7.73 12.66
N LEU A 146 -28.19 6.42 12.54
CA LEU A 146 -28.12 5.50 13.67
C LEU A 146 -26.65 5.31 14.07
N ILE A 147 -26.35 5.35 15.37
CA ILE A 147 -25.01 5.04 15.88
C ILE A 147 -24.97 3.54 16.19
N ILE A 148 -24.14 2.79 15.45
CA ILE A 148 -24.04 1.34 15.53
C ILE A 148 -22.66 0.93 16.08
N ASN A 149 -22.58 0.06 17.08
CA ASN A 149 -21.31 -0.22 17.77
C ASN A 149 -20.44 -1.28 17.09
N SER A 150 -21.03 -2.21 16.33
CA SER A 150 -20.32 -3.31 15.64
C SER A 150 -21.07 -3.83 14.42
N VAL A 151 -20.40 -4.59 13.55
CA VAL A 151 -21.04 -5.27 12.41
C VAL A 151 -22.05 -6.34 12.86
N ALA A 152 -21.86 -6.96 14.03
CA ALA A 152 -22.81 -7.92 14.57
C ALA A 152 -24.16 -7.25 14.91
N GLU A 153 -24.11 -6.04 15.48
CA GLU A 153 -25.28 -5.20 15.75
C GLU A 153 -25.93 -4.69 14.45
N LEU A 154 -25.11 -4.28 13.47
CA LEU A 154 -25.56 -3.77 12.17
C LEU A 154 -26.43 -4.80 11.42
N ARG A 155 -26.00 -6.08 11.38
CA ARG A 155 -26.75 -7.17 10.72
C ARG A 155 -28.10 -7.49 11.37
N LEU A 156 -28.29 -7.10 12.63
CA LEU A 156 -29.56 -7.23 13.35
C LEU A 156 -30.46 -5.97 13.24
N THR A 157 -29.94 -4.88 12.68
CA THR A 157 -30.58 -3.56 12.67
C THR A 157 -30.98 -3.13 11.26
N PRO A 158 -32.20 -3.43 10.79
CA PRO A 158 -32.64 -3.02 9.46
C PRO A 158 -32.92 -1.52 9.39
N GLY A 159 -32.59 -0.90 8.25
CA GLY A 159 -33.04 0.46 7.94
C GLY A 159 -34.55 0.50 7.66
N ARG A 160 -35.18 1.66 7.89
CA ARG A 160 -36.64 1.83 7.81
C ARG A 160 -37.07 2.28 6.42
N PHE A 161 -36.27 3.13 5.80
CA PHE A 161 -36.51 3.72 4.49
C PHE A 161 -35.24 3.68 3.63
N SER A 162 -35.41 3.60 2.32
CA SER A 162 -34.29 3.72 1.37
C SER A 162 -33.52 5.02 1.61
N GLY A 163 -32.19 4.93 1.70
CA GLY A 163 -31.33 6.08 1.98
C GLY A 163 -31.17 6.44 3.46
N ASP A 164 -31.74 5.67 4.39
CA ASP A 164 -31.42 5.82 5.82
C ASP A 164 -29.92 5.61 6.05
N ARG A 165 -29.37 6.29 7.07
CA ARG A 165 -27.92 6.33 7.33
C ARG A 165 -27.59 5.67 8.67
N ALA A 166 -26.45 5.00 8.72
CA ALA A 166 -25.83 4.54 9.96
C ALA A 166 -24.38 5.04 10.03
N PHE A 167 -23.89 5.30 11.24
CA PHE A 167 -22.48 5.47 11.55
C PHE A 167 -22.01 4.26 12.35
N LEU A 168 -21.15 3.44 11.75
CA LEU A 168 -20.57 2.28 12.38
C LEU A 168 -19.29 2.68 13.13
N LYS A 169 -19.26 2.47 14.44
CA LYS A 169 -18.17 2.90 15.33
C LYS A 169 -16.95 1.98 15.33
N ASN A 170 -17.14 0.70 15.05
CA ASN A 170 -16.10 -0.33 15.08
C ASN A 170 -16.49 -1.49 14.15
N TYR A 171 -15.55 -2.34 13.76
CA TYR A 171 -15.89 -3.56 13.03
C TYR A 171 -16.37 -4.65 14.02
N LEU A 172 -15.51 -5.03 14.96
CA LEU A 172 -15.88 -5.73 16.20
C LEU A 172 -16.06 -4.72 17.34
N GLU A 173 -16.92 -5.03 18.31
CA GLU A 173 -17.17 -4.11 19.42
C GLU A 173 -15.88 -3.73 20.16
N GLY A 174 -15.58 -2.42 20.23
CA GLY A 174 -14.41 -1.88 20.91
C GLY A 174 -13.07 -1.96 20.14
N ASP A 175 -13.04 -2.54 18.92
CA ASP A 175 -11.79 -2.72 18.18
C ASP A 175 -11.20 -1.44 17.58
N ARG A 176 -11.95 -0.33 17.55
CA ARG A 176 -11.57 0.98 16.99
C ARG A 176 -11.20 0.94 15.49
N LYS A 177 -11.71 -0.03 14.73
CA LYS A 177 -11.44 -0.19 13.29
C LYS A 177 -12.64 0.16 12.42
N GLY A 178 -12.37 0.62 11.20
CA GLY A 178 -13.34 0.63 10.12
C GLY A 178 -14.50 1.59 10.33
N GLN A 179 -14.26 2.70 11.04
CA GLN A 179 -15.27 3.74 11.24
C GLN A 179 -15.71 4.33 9.91
N ARG A 180 -17.02 4.30 9.65
CA ARG A 180 -17.61 4.79 8.40
C ARG A 180 -19.10 5.03 8.52
N TYR A 181 -19.63 5.79 7.57
CA TYR A 181 -21.06 5.83 7.32
C TYR A 181 -21.49 4.72 6.35
N LEU A 182 -22.74 4.30 6.49
CA LEU A 182 -23.39 3.34 5.62
C LEU A 182 -24.78 3.85 5.21
N THR A 183 -25.25 3.41 4.04
CA THR A 183 -26.56 3.73 3.48
C THR A 183 -27.41 2.47 3.38
N TRP A 184 -28.67 2.53 3.83
CA TRP A 184 -29.62 1.44 3.69
C TRP A 184 -30.20 1.40 2.28
N ILE A 185 -30.14 0.22 1.65
CA ILE A 185 -30.80 -0.07 0.39
C ILE A 185 -31.78 -1.24 0.60
N PRO A 186 -33.10 -1.06 0.37
CA PRO A 186 -34.07 -2.14 0.46
C PRO A 186 -33.83 -3.22 -0.61
N GLY A 187 -34.11 -4.48 -0.26
CA GLY A 187 -33.82 -5.63 -1.13
C GLY A 187 -32.48 -6.31 -0.81
N THR A 188 -32.27 -7.49 -1.39
CA THR A 188 -31.17 -8.38 -0.99
C THR A 188 -29.95 -8.24 -1.90
N SER A 189 -28.82 -7.83 -1.33
CA SER A 189 -27.49 -8.04 -1.91
C SER A 189 -26.69 -9.01 -1.03
N THR A 190 -25.69 -9.68 -1.60
CA THR A 190 -24.79 -10.56 -0.83
C THR A 190 -24.02 -9.76 0.21
N ASP A 191 -24.01 -10.24 1.45
CA ASP A 191 -23.12 -9.75 2.51
C ASP A 191 -21.68 -10.17 2.17
N ASP A 192 -20.79 -9.21 1.96
CA ASP A 192 -19.37 -9.45 1.66
C ASP A 192 -18.48 -9.32 2.90
N GLY A 193 -19.06 -8.94 4.04
CA GLY A 193 -18.34 -8.74 5.28
C GLY A 193 -17.57 -7.42 5.38
N GLY A 194 -17.72 -6.47 4.46
CA GLY A 194 -17.05 -5.17 4.59
C GLY A 194 -17.75 -4.01 3.89
N MET A 195 -18.03 -4.12 2.60
CA MET A 195 -18.76 -3.08 1.87
C MET A 195 -20.27 -3.29 1.92
N MET A 196 -20.75 -4.50 2.19
CA MET A 196 -22.15 -4.90 2.11
C MET A 196 -22.53 -5.76 3.32
N PHE A 197 -23.56 -5.35 4.08
CA PHE A 197 -24.06 -6.12 5.23
C PHE A 197 -25.56 -6.40 5.13
N SER A 198 -25.94 -7.68 5.08
CA SER A 198 -27.34 -8.09 5.01
C SER A 198 -28.04 -7.93 6.36
N ALA A 199 -29.25 -7.38 6.34
CA ALA A 199 -30.18 -7.40 7.47
C ALA A 199 -31.61 -7.67 6.97
N THR A 200 -32.57 -7.87 7.87
CA THR A 200 -33.95 -8.21 7.50
C THR A 200 -34.57 -7.17 6.57
N GLY A 201 -34.80 -7.54 5.30
CA GLY A 201 -35.47 -6.71 4.29
C GLY A 201 -34.56 -5.78 3.47
N GLY A 202 -33.24 -5.77 3.69
CA GLY A 202 -32.34 -4.88 2.96
C GLY A 202 -30.86 -5.18 3.15
N THR A 203 -30.01 -4.27 2.67
CA THR A 203 -28.56 -4.33 2.85
C THR A 203 -28.02 -2.95 3.21
N TRP A 204 -27.08 -2.89 4.16
CA TRP A 204 -26.28 -1.69 4.44
C TRP A 204 -25.07 -1.66 3.51
N HIS A 205 -24.94 -0.59 2.74
CA HIS A 205 -23.82 -0.33 1.85
C HIS A 205 -22.87 0.65 2.52
N SER A 206 -21.60 0.28 2.70
CA SER A 206 -20.58 1.18 3.22
C SER A 206 -20.25 2.27 2.21
N ASP A 207 -20.07 3.50 2.69
CA ASP A 207 -19.39 4.52 1.91
C ASP A 207 -17.91 4.12 1.72
N LEU A 208 -17.29 4.60 0.65
CA LEU A 208 -15.84 4.52 0.45
C LEU A 208 -15.12 5.48 1.43
N ASP A 209 -13.81 5.34 1.57
CA ASP A 209 -13.00 6.33 2.30
C ASP A 209 -13.04 7.71 1.60
N GLU A 210 -12.50 8.74 2.26
CA GLU A 210 -12.47 10.11 1.75
C GLU A 210 -11.67 10.30 0.43
N HIS A 211 -10.92 9.27 0.02
CA HIS A 211 -10.15 9.22 -1.24
C HIS A 211 -10.83 8.34 -2.32
N GLY A 212 -12.02 7.77 -2.05
CA GLY A 212 -12.74 6.89 -2.97
C GLY A 212 -12.23 5.44 -2.99
N ARG A 213 -11.66 4.97 -1.88
CA ARG A 213 -11.04 3.63 -1.74
C ARG A 213 -11.80 2.75 -0.75
N VAL A 214 -11.52 1.46 -0.79
CA VAL A 214 -11.97 0.50 0.24
C VAL A 214 -10.89 0.39 1.31
N ASP A 215 -11.12 0.94 2.50
CA ASP A 215 -10.22 0.72 3.63
C ASP A 215 -10.35 -0.73 4.11
N ALA A 216 -9.24 -1.41 4.27
CA ALA A 216 -9.17 -2.78 4.77
C ALA A 216 -9.79 -2.97 6.17
N GLN A 217 -9.74 -1.93 7.01
CA GLN A 217 -10.40 -1.93 8.30
C GLN A 217 -11.92 -2.09 8.17
N PHE A 218 -12.51 -1.81 7.00
CA PHE A 218 -13.93 -2.06 6.74
C PHE A 218 -14.28 -3.56 6.83
N TYR A 219 -13.31 -4.46 6.61
CA TYR A 219 -13.39 -5.92 6.76
C TYR A 219 -12.78 -6.42 8.08
N GLY A 220 -12.46 -5.52 9.03
CA GLY A 220 -11.91 -5.85 10.35
C GLY A 220 -10.39 -6.02 10.43
N LEU A 221 -9.68 -5.83 9.32
CA LEU A 221 -8.23 -5.93 9.26
C LEU A 221 -7.54 -4.71 9.92
N PRO A 222 -6.24 -4.79 10.26
CA PRO A 222 -5.42 -6.00 10.40
C PRO A 222 -5.93 -6.88 11.55
N LEU A 223 -5.78 -8.20 11.44
CA LEU A 223 -6.19 -9.12 12.51
C LEU A 223 -5.20 -9.08 13.70
N SER A 224 -5.68 -9.37 14.91
CA SER A 224 -4.83 -9.54 16.09
C SER A 224 -4.16 -10.92 16.14
N SER A 225 -4.74 -11.91 15.46
CA SER A 225 -4.21 -13.27 15.29
C SER A 225 -4.87 -13.94 14.08
N GLY A 226 -4.20 -14.94 13.51
CA GLY A 226 -4.66 -15.64 12.30
C GLY A 226 -4.34 -14.88 11.01
N PHE A 227 -4.76 -15.46 9.88
CA PHE A 227 -4.45 -14.96 8.54
C PHE A 227 -5.58 -14.12 7.93
N CYS A 228 -5.20 -13.07 7.23
CA CYS A 228 -6.07 -12.06 6.62
C CYS A 228 -6.64 -12.50 5.26
N THR A 229 -6.31 -13.72 4.79
CA THR A 229 -6.57 -14.22 3.44
C THR A 229 -8.03 -14.10 3.00
N ALA A 230 -8.97 -14.45 3.88
CA ALA A 230 -10.40 -14.43 3.56
C ALA A 230 -10.93 -13.00 3.36
N GLN A 231 -10.45 -12.06 4.16
CA GLN A 231 -10.81 -10.64 4.08
C GLN A 231 -10.13 -9.98 2.87
N ASP A 232 -8.85 -10.27 2.61
CA ASP A 232 -8.13 -9.77 1.42
C ASP A 232 -8.79 -10.24 0.13
N LEU A 233 -9.23 -11.50 0.06
CA LEU A 233 -10.01 -12.03 -1.06
C LEU A 233 -11.36 -11.32 -1.23
N ALA A 234 -12.05 -10.97 -0.14
CA ALA A 234 -13.31 -10.24 -0.19
C ALA A 234 -13.12 -8.78 -0.65
N ILE A 235 -12.07 -8.11 -0.16
CA ILE A 235 -11.66 -6.77 -0.61
C ILE A 235 -11.33 -6.79 -2.11
N GLU A 236 -10.54 -7.77 -2.56
CA GLU A 236 -10.15 -7.94 -3.97
C GLU A 236 -11.38 -8.14 -4.86
N ALA A 237 -12.28 -9.05 -4.48
CA ALA A 237 -13.51 -9.33 -5.20
C ALA A 237 -14.45 -8.11 -5.31
N TYR A 238 -14.44 -7.20 -4.33
CA TYR A 238 -15.15 -5.93 -4.42
C TYR A 238 -14.43 -4.93 -5.35
N CYS A 239 -13.13 -4.76 -5.18
CA CYS A 239 -12.33 -3.74 -5.87
C CYS A 239 -12.11 -4.02 -7.36
N TYR A 240 -11.68 -5.24 -7.71
CA TYR A 240 -11.31 -5.65 -9.07
C TYR A 240 -12.35 -5.32 -10.16
N PRO A 241 -13.64 -5.72 -10.05
CA PRO A 241 -14.61 -5.46 -11.12
C PRO A 241 -14.96 -3.97 -11.26
N ARG A 242 -14.60 -3.13 -10.27
CA ARG A 242 -14.94 -1.71 -10.19
C ARG A 242 -13.77 -0.77 -10.53
N GLY A 243 -12.55 -1.29 -10.68
CA GLY A 243 -11.34 -0.47 -10.83
C GLY A 243 -11.00 0.39 -9.60
N ILE A 244 -11.57 0.05 -8.44
CA ILE A 244 -11.36 0.79 -7.18
C ILE A 244 -10.08 0.30 -6.51
N ARG A 245 -9.39 1.19 -5.79
CA ARG A 245 -8.22 0.82 -4.99
C ARG A 245 -8.61 0.48 -3.56
N ALA A 246 -7.91 -0.47 -2.96
CA ALA A 246 -7.96 -0.70 -1.52
C ALA A 246 -6.95 0.19 -0.78
N PHE A 247 -7.15 0.39 0.52
CA PHE A 247 -6.17 1.01 1.42
C PHE A 247 -5.79 0.06 2.56
N TYR A 248 -4.51 -0.32 2.64
CA TYR A 248 -3.95 -1.08 3.76
C TYR A 248 -3.18 -0.13 4.69
N GLY A 249 -3.89 0.37 5.71
CA GLY A 249 -3.41 1.34 6.70
C GLY A 249 -2.83 0.72 7.99
N PRO A 250 -2.42 1.55 8.97
CA PRO A 250 -2.05 1.09 10.30
C PRO A 250 -3.23 0.43 11.04
N GLY A 251 -2.91 -0.37 12.06
CA GLY A 251 -3.92 -0.80 13.03
C GLY A 251 -4.20 0.30 14.07
N PRO A 252 -5.23 0.13 14.91
CA PRO A 252 -5.62 1.11 15.94
C PRO A 252 -4.54 1.33 17.02
N ASP A 253 -3.57 0.42 17.15
CA ASP A 253 -2.52 0.43 18.17
C ASP A 253 -1.09 0.32 17.61
N GLY A 254 -0.89 0.39 16.29
CA GLY A 254 0.46 0.23 15.73
C GLY A 254 0.57 0.07 14.21
N PRO A 255 1.79 -0.19 13.69
CA PRO A 255 2.03 -0.51 12.29
C PRO A 255 1.18 -1.73 11.89
N GLY A 256 0.30 -1.57 10.92
CA GLY A 256 -0.68 -2.62 10.57
C GLY A 256 0.02 -3.82 9.95
N VAL A 257 -0.10 -4.99 10.57
CA VAL A 257 0.49 -6.25 10.07
C VAL A 257 -0.61 -7.08 9.43
N TYR A 258 -0.45 -7.39 8.14
CA TYR A 258 -1.38 -8.16 7.34
C TYR A 258 -0.67 -9.45 6.93
N ASP A 259 -0.96 -10.54 7.64
CA ASP A 259 -0.36 -11.86 7.38
C ASP A 259 -1.31 -12.72 6.53
N PHE A 260 -0.84 -13.26 5.41
CA PHE A 260 -1.67 -14.00 4.45
C PHE A 260 -1.55 -15.53 4.54
N GLY A 261 -0.64 -16.05 5.37
CA GLY A 261 -0.40 -17.49 5.50
C GLY A 261 0.08 -18.18 4.20
N ASP A 262 0.00 -19.51 4.15
CA ASP A 262 0.39 -20.32 2.97
C ASP A 262 -0.44 -20.03 1.70
N ALA A 263 -1.58 -19.33 1.83
CA ALA A 263 -2.53 -19.15 0.73
C ALA A 263 -2.07 -18.15 -0.35
N ASN A 264 -1.00 -17.39 -0.09
CA ASN A 264 -0.56 -16.23 -0.86
C ASN A 264 -1.64 -15.12 -0.89
N TRP A 265 -1.31 -14.00 -1.55
CA TRP A 265 -2.14 -12.81 -1.64
C TRP A 265 -3.21 -12.89 -2.74
N ALA A 266 -4.39 -12.32 -2.53
CA ALA A 266 -5.53 -12.49 -3.43
C ALA A 266 -5.43 -11.69 -4.75
N TRP A 267 -4.53 -10.70 -4.83
CA TRP A 267 -4.42 -9.75 -5.95
C TRP A 267 -3.66 -10.37 -7.14
N SER A 268 -4.23 -11.46 -7.63
CA SER A 268 -3.66 -12.37 -8.60
C SER A 268 -4.72 -12.83 -9.61
N GLY A 269 -4.28 -13.13 -10.82
CA GLY A 269 -5.07 -13.75 -11.88
C GLY A 269 -4.83 -15.26 -11.98
N PRO A 270 -5.33 -15.92 -13.03
CA PRO A 270 -5.20 -17.37 -13.18
C PRO A 270 -3.73 -17.81 -13.35
N ARG A 271 -3.23 -18.68 -12.47
CA ARG A 271 -1.92 -19.33 -12.58
C ARG A 271 -1.95 -20.50 -13.59
N VAL A 272 -2.38 -20.21 -14.82
CA VAL A 272 -2.66 -21.20 -15.87
C VAL A 272 -2.16 -20.69 -17.23
N ALA A 273 -1.35 -21.50 -17.91
CA ALA A 273 -0.84 -21.19 -19.25
C ALA A 273 -1.97 -20.89 -20.25
N GLY A 274 -1.82 -19.82 -21.03
CA GLY A 274 -2.77 -19.42 -22.07
C GLY A 274 -4.06 -18.74 -21.58
N GLN A 275 -4.26 -18.55 -20.27
CA GLN A 275 -5.36 -17.70 -19.77
C GLN A 275 -5.04 -16.21 -19.98
N PRO A 276 -6.04 -15.36 -20.28
CA PRO A 276 -5.83 -13.92 -20.39
C PRO A 276 -5.52 -13.27 -19.03
N MET A 277 -4.73 -12.20 -19.04
CA MET A 277 -4.39 -11.46 -17.83
C MET A 277 -5.62 -10.76 -17.22
N LYS A 278 -5.77 -10.86 -15.90
CA LYS A 278 -6.80 -10.22 -15.07
C LYS A 278 -6.60 -8.70 -15.07
N ASP A 279 -7.60 -7.96 -15.55
CA ASP A 279 -7.52 -6.50 -15.73
C ASP A 279 -8.10 -5.73 -14.54
N TYR A 280 -7.23 -5.12 -13.74
CA TYR A 280 -7.64 -4.35 -12.56
C TYR A 280 -8.14 -2.94 -12.90
N GLN A 281 -8.19 -2.54 -14.17
CA GLN A 281 -8.80 -1.29 -14.64
C GLN A 281 -8.19 -0.01 -14.00
N GLY A 282 -6.93 -0.06 -13.54
CA GLY A 282 -6.27 1.03 -12.81
C GLY A 282 -6.35 0.91 -11.28
N GLY A 283 -6.99 -0.14 -10.78
CA GLY A 283 -7.11 -0.49 -9.37
C GLY A 283 -5.80 -1.02 -8.75
N GLY A 284 -5.94 -1.72 -7.63
CA GLY A 284 -4.81 -2.19 -6.82
C GLY A 284 -4.90 -1.63 -5.40
N ILE A 285 -3.76 -1.32 -4.77
CA ILE A 285 -3.70 -0.95 -3.36
C ILE A 285 -2.79 0.24 -3.10
N ASP A 286 -3.26 1.15 -2.24
CA ASP A 286 -2.44 2.12 -1.54
C ASP A 286 -2.11 1.60 -0.13
N PHE A 287 -0.84 1.68 0.26
CA PHE A 287 -0.39 1.30 1.59
C PHE A 287 -0.03 2.54 2.41
N CYS A 288 -0.25 2.48 3.73
CA CYS A 288 0.51 3.34 4.61
C CYS A 288 1.98 2.86 4.68
N ARG A 289 2.94 3.78 4.75
CA ARG A 289 4.37 3.43 4.84
C ARG A 289 4.75 2.60 6.07
N THR A 290 3.92 2.62 7.12
CA THR A 290 4.11 1.81 8.33
C THR A 290 3.46 0.42 8.25
N THR A 291 2.71 0.13 7.18
CA THR A 291 2.09 -1.16 6.95
C THR A 291 3.14 -2.24 6.69
N THR A 292 2.91 -3.44 7.23
CA THR A 292 3.72 -4.64 6.97
C THR A 292 2.85 -5.73 6.36
N LEU A 293 3.17 -6.14 5.15
CA LEU A 293 2.65 -7.35 4.53
C LEU A 293 3.54 -8.52 4.96
N ARG A 294 2.92 -9.62 5.35
CA ARG A 294 3.61 -10.82 5.80
C ARG A 294 3.04 -12.08 5.16
N THR A 295 3.91 -13.06 4.95
CA THR A 295 3.52 -14.45 4.83
C THR A 295 4.25 -15.27 5.88
N THR A 296 3.51 -15.79 6.86
CA THR A 296 3.96 -16.85 7.76
C THR A 296 3.52 -18.20 7.19
N SER A 297 4.46 -19.00 6.70
CA SER A 297 4.18 -20.23 5.94
C SER A 297 4.97 -21.42 6.44
N THR A 298 4.45 -22.65 6.27
CA THR A 298 5.16 -23.85 6.74
C THR A 298 6.27 -24.30 5.79
N ASP A 299 6.09 -24.16 4.48
CA ASP A 299 7.09 -24.61 3.48
C ASP A 299 7.27 -23.60 2.32
N GLY A 300 7.29 -22.31 2.66
CA GLY A 300 7.52 -21.22 1.71
C GLY A 300 6.28 -20.85 0.89
N ALA A 301 5.83 -19.61 1.07
CA ALA A 301 4.87 -18.96 0.18
C ALA A 301 5.29 -17.50 -0.09
N ASP A 302 5.11 -17.04 -1.32
CA ASP A 302 5.50 -15.69 -1.73
C ASP A 302 4.53 -14.67 -1.13
N VAL A 303 5.03 -13.52 -0.68
CA VAL A 303 4.14 -12.50 -0.09
C VAL A 303 3.18 -11.96 -1.13
N LEU A 304 3.64 -11.70 -2.35
CA LEU A 304 2.85 -11.10 -3.43
C LEU A 304 3.01 -11.94 -4.72
N GLN A 305 2.38 -13.13 -4.76
CA GLN A 305 2.39 -14.02 -5.93
C GLN A 305 1.40 -13.56 -7.02
N CYS A 306 1.79 -12.53 -7.77
CA CYS A 306 0.97 -11.90 -8.80
C CYS A 306 1.06 -12.66 -10.14
N CYS A 307 0.04 -13.47 -10.44
CA CYS A 307 -0.04 -14.28 -11.66
C CYS A 307 -0.93 -13.61 -12.71
N GLY A 308 -0.42 -13.30 -13.91
CA GLY A 308 -1.24 -12.88 -15.05
C GLY A 308 -2.12 -11.65 -14.76
N ILE A 309 -1.51 -10.53 -14.35
CA ILE A 309 -2.23 -9.31 -13.94
C ILE A 309 -1.96 -8.13 -14.87
N LYS A 310 -2.92 -7.22 -15.06
CA LYS A 310 -2.68 -5.95 -15.77
C LYS A 310 -3.45 -4.77 -15.21
N ASN A 311 -2.94 -3.56 -15.47
CA ASN A 311 -3.48 -2.28 -15.01
C ASN A 311 -3.68 -2.24 -13.47
N ALA A 312 -2.68 -2.68 -12.72
CA ALA A 312 -2.73 -2.80 -11.26
C ALA A 312 -1.56 -2.06 -10.59
N HIS A 313 -1.85 -1.28 -9.54
CA HIS A 313 -0.85 -0.44 -8.88
C HIS A 313 -0.83 -0.68 -7.37
N PHE A 314 0.38 -0.87 -6.83
CA PHE A 314 0.64 -1.24 -5.44
C PHE A 314 1.66 -0.25 -4.88
N THR A 315 1.19 0.82 -4.23
CA THR A 315 1.98 2.04 -3.97
C THR A 315 1.96 2.47 -2.50
N GLY A 316 3.04 3.07 -2.00
CA GLY A 316 3.10 3.57 -0.61
C GLY A 316 4.25 3.02 0.25
N PHE A 317 5.09 2.13 -0.28
CA PHE A 317 6.28 1.59 0.39
C PHE A 317 5.98 0.91 1.76
N PRO A 318 5.09 -0.09 1.82
CA PRO A 318 4.96 -0.96 2.99
C PRO A 318 6.24 -1.80 3.16
N ASN A 319 6.40 -2.38 4.34
CA ASN A 319 7.32 -3.50 4.54
C ASN A 319 6.70 -4.78 3.97
N VAL A 320 7.52 -5.64 3.37
CA VAL A 320 7.15 -6.95 2.81
C VAL A 320 8.12 -7.96 3.41
N THR A 321 7.59 -8.89 4.20
CA THR A 321 8.37 -9.82 5.04
C THR A 321 7.81 -11.23 4.93
N ALA A 322 8.61 -12.25 5.19
CA ALA A 322 8.10 -13.62 5.26
C ALA A 322 8.86 -14.44 6.31
N THR A 323 8.21 -15.49 6.81
CA THR A 323 8.80 -16.44 7.75
C THR A 323 8.40 -17.86 7.35
N ILE A 324 9.36 -18.78 7.42
CA ILE A 324 9.20 -20.21 7.11
C ILE A 324 9.55 -21.08 8.33
N ASP A 325 8.92 -22.24 8.46
CA ASP A 325 9.18 -23.15 9.59
C ASP A 325 10.59 -23.78 9.51
N PRO A 326 11.18 -24.17 10.66
CA PRO A 326 12.44 -24.91 10.68
C PRO A 326 12.35 -26.24 9.93
N GLY A 327 13.17 -26.41 8.89
CA GLY A 327 13.16 -27.60 8.04
C GLY A 327 12.37 -27.44 6.73
N ALA A 328 11.82 -26.26 6.46
CA ALA A 328 11.27 -25.90 5.15
C ALA A 328 12.26 -26.17 4.00
N THR A 329 11.71 -26.53 2.84
CA THR A 329 12.39 -26.92 1.61
C THR A 329 12.28 -25.87 0.50
N SER A 330 11.29 -24.97 0.61
CA SER A 330 11.12 -23.79 -0.25
C SER A 330 11.26 -22.49 0.55
N GLY A 331 11.64 -21.40 -0.12
CA GLY A 331 11.71 -20.07 0.48
C GLY A 331 10.50 -19.19 0.13
N SER A 332 10.59 -17.89 0.43
CA SER A 332 9.54 -16.91 0.12
C SER A 332 10.11 -15.69 -0.59
N ASN A 333 9.54 -15.30 -1.73
CA ASN A 333 9.82 -14.02 -2.39
C ASN A 333 8.92 -12.90 -1.87
N GLY A 334 9.34 -11.66 -2.09
CA GLY A 334 8.52 -10.48 -1.82
C GLY A 334 7.43 -10.31 -2.89
N VAL A 335 7.85 -10.23 -4.15
CA VAL A 335 6.96 -10.23 -5.32
C VAL A 335 7.44 -11.28 -6.33
N SER A 336 6.53 -12.13 -6.79
CA SER A 336 6.73 -13.01 -7.94
C SER A 336 5.73 -12.66 -9.04
N LEU A 337 6.20 -12.15 -10.17
CA LEU A 337 5.39 -11.95 -11.38
C LEU A 337 5.43 -13.19 -12.26
N VAL A 338 4.30 -13.88 -12.39
CA VAL A 338 4.17 -15.17 -13.10
C VAL A 338 3.08 -15.08 -14.16
N PHE A 339 3.13 -15.87 -15.25
CA PHE A 339 2.08 -15.93 -16.29
C PHE A 339 1.69 -14.57 -16.94
N GLY A 340 2.64 -13.63 -17.00
CA GLY A 340 2.50 -12.32 -17.63
C GLY A 340 2.14 -11.19 -16.66
N ALA A 341 2.53 -9.97 -17.03
CA ALA A 341 2.12 -8.76 -16.33
C ALA A 341 2.15 -7.53 -17.26
N GLU A 342 1.13 -6.67 -17.24
CA GLU A 342 1.10 -5.47 -18.10
C GLU A 342 0.63 -4.20 -17.39
N ASN A 343 1.41 -3.10 -17.51
CA ASN A 343 1.09 -1.81 -16.88
C ASN A 343 0.87 -1.95 -15.36
N VAL A 344 1.92 -2.39 -14.66
CA VAL A 344 1.88 -2.66 -13.21
C VAL A 344 2.99 -1.92 -12.47
N THR A 345 2.68 -1.45 -11.26
CA THR A 345 3.62 -0.67 -10.42
C THR A 345 3.67 -1.25 -9.03
N PHE A 346 4.87 -1.44 -8.50
CA PHE A 346 5.14 -1.87 -7.13
C PHE A 346 6.10 -0.89 -6.46
N GLU A 347 5.69 -0.32 -5.33
CA GLU A 347 6.53 0.52 -4.46
C GLU A 347 6.61 -0.10 -3.07
N LEU A 348 7.69 -0.84 -2.76
CA LEU A 348 7.75 -1.79 -1.64
C LEU A 348 9.12 -1.80 -0.93
N ASN A 349 9.15 -2.17 0.35
CA ASN A 349 10.38 -2.46 1.10
C ASN A 349 10.40 -3.96 1.45
N CYS A 350 11.13 -4.76 0.69
CA CYS A 350 11.30 -6.19 0.96
C CYS A 350 12.42 -6.39 1.98
N LEU A 351 12.09 -7.00 3.12
CA LEU A 351 12.99 -7.14 4.26
C LEU A 351 13.00 -8.60 4.73
N ASP A 352 14.20 -9.13 5.02
CA ASP A 352 14.40 -10.40 5.71
C ASP A 352 13.68 -11.61 5.06
N LEU A 353 13.60 -11.62 3.72
CA LEU A 353 12.95 -12.69 2.97
C LEU A 353 13.79 -13.98 3.00
N PRO A 354 13.23 -15.11 3.49
CA PRO A 354 13.96 -16.35 3.67
C PRO A 354 14.16 -17.09 2.34
N ALA A 355 15.32 -17.69 2.17
CA ALA A 355 15.65 -18.56 1.05
C ALA A 355 16.23 -19.90 1.49
N ILE A 356 15.98 -20.92 0.68
CA ILE A 356 16.63 -22.23 0.77
C ILE A 356 17.70 -22.32 -0.31
N TYR A 357 18.96 -22.37 0.13
CA TYR A 357 20.12 -22.61 -0.74
C TYR A 357 20.27 -24.11 -1.00
N LYS A 358 20.33 -24.53 -2.26
CA LYS A 358 20.41 -25.94 -2.66
C LYS A 358 21.86 -26.32 -3.04
N THR A 359 22.19 -27.61 -2.92
CA THR A 359 23.56 -28.12 -3.14
C THR A 359 23.99 -28.10 -4.62
N ASP A 360 23.05 -27.98 -5.55
CA ASP A 360 23.28 -27.73 -6.97
C ASP A 360 23.59 -26.25 -7.30
N GLY A 361 23.55 -25.37 -6.30
CA GLY A 361 23.79 -23.93 -6.44
C GLY A 361 22.54 -23.13 -6.84
N SER A 362 21.37 -23.76 -6.91
CA SER A 362 20.09 -23.04 -7.05
C SER A 362 19.63 -22.43 -5.72
N ILE A 363 18.75 -21.42 -5.82
CA ILE A 363 18.20 -20.68 -4.69
C ILE A 363 16.69 -20.69 -4.83
N ASP A 364 16.01 -21.03 -3.75
CA ASP A 364 14.56 -21.05 -3.67
C ASP A 364 14.08 -19.97 -2.69
N GLY A 365 13.21 -19.07 -3.15
CA GLY A 365 12.78 -17.90 -2.39
C GLY A 365 13.84 -16.80 -2.19
N GLY A 366 13.55 -15.88 -1.28
CA GLY A 366 14.41 -14.77 -0.88
C GLY A 366 14.67 -13.71 -1.96
N GLN A 367 13.91 -13.70 -3.06
CA GLN A 367 13.99 -12.64 -4.07
C GLN A 367 13.00 -11.52 -3.69
N ALA A 368 13.47 -10.26 -3.60
CA ALA A 368 12.59 -9.14 -3.29
C ALA A 368 11.58 -8.84 -4.42
N PHE A 369 12.05 -8.85 -5.66
CA PHE A 369 11.19 -8.77 -6.83
C PHE A 369 11.71 -9.71 -7.92
N THR A 370 10.85 -10.60 -8.43
CA THR A 370 11.22 -11.53 -9.50
C THR A 370 10.20 -11.62 -10.63
N ILE A 371 10.71 -11.84 -11.85
CA ILE A 371 9.93 -12.13 -13.05
C ILE A 371 10.19 -13.58 -13.46
N GLN A 372 9.15 -14.40 -13.39
CA GLN A 372 9.22 -15.85 -13.58
C GLN A 372 8.11 -16.28 -14.54
N PRO A 373 8.33 -16.40 -15.86
CA PRO A 373 7.24 -16.58 -16.83
C PRO A 373 6.26 -17.71 -16.53
N GLY A 374 6.76 -18.82 -15.98
CA GLY A 374 5.98 -20.04 -15.78
C GLY A 374 5.93 -20.90 -17.06
N THR A 375 5.99 -22.21 -16.88
CA THR A 375 6.05 -23.18 -17.98
C THR A 375 4.86 -23.03 -18.94
N GLY A 376 5.15 -22.83 -20.23
CA GLY A 376 4.13 -22.71 -21.28
C GLY A 376 3.39 -21.36 -21.32
N ASN A 377 3.84 -20.35 -20.57
CA ASN A 377 3.28 -19.01 -20.67
C ASN A 377 3.51 -18.37 -22.05
N THR A 378 2.53 -17.60 -22.51
CA THR A 378 2.59 -16.77 -23.72
C THR A 378 2.21 -15.31 -23.47
N ASN A 379 1.76 -14.96 -22.25
CA ASN A 379 1.41 -13.59 -21.88
C ASN A 379 2.68 -12.75 -21.71
N ALA A 380 2.65 -11.52 -22.22
CA ALA A 380 3.78 -10.60 -22.18
C ALA A 380 4.06 -10.05 -20.78
N PHE A 381 5.26 -9.50 -20.60
CA PHE A 381 5.69 -8.75 -19.43
C PHE A 381 6.06 -7.32 -19.86
N ARG A 382 5.15 -6.37 -19.66
CA ARG A 382 5.23 -5.02 -20.26
C ARG A 382 4.91 -3.89 -19.29
N ASN A 383 5.60 -2.76 -19.42
CA ASN A 383 5.31 -1.54 -18.64
C ASN A 383 5.25 -1.83 -17.13
N ILE A 384 6.26 -2.55 -16.62
CA ILE A 384 6.38 -3.01 -15.23
C ILE A 384 7.30 -2.04 -14.51
N LYS A 385 6.92 -1.57 -13.32
CA LYS A 385 7.75 -0.69 -12.49
C LYS A 385 7.93 -1.27 -11.10
N PHE A 386 9.16 -1.44 -10.68
CA PHE A 386 9.49 -1.73 -9.29
C PHE A 386 10.34 -0.60 -8.72
N ARG A 387 9.94 -0.07 -7.56
CA ARG A 387 10.71 0.90 -6.79
C ARG A 387 10.78 0.46 -5.35
N GLY A 388 11.97 0.38 -4.77
CA GLY A 388 12.02 -0.16 -3.42
C GLY A 388 13.39 -0.41 -2.83
N ASN A 389 13.32 -1.08 -1.69
CA ASN A 389 14.48 -1.59 -0.99
C ASN A 389 14.36 -3.11 -0.90
N ALA A 390 15.48 -3.81 -1.02
CA ALA A 390 15.65 -5.21 -0.67
C ALA A 390 16.73 -5.28 0.40
N LYS A 391 16.40 -5.69 1.62
CA LYS A 391 17.36 -5.75 2.72
C LYS A 391 17.43 -7.15 3.30
N ASN A 392 18.64 -7.67 3.44
CA ASN A 392 18.90 -9.02 3.97
C ASN A 392 18.09 -10.12 3.25
N CYS A 393 17.89 -9.93 1.94
CA CYS A 393 17.25 -10.89 1.03
C CYS A 393 18.32 -11.68 0.29
N SER A 394 18.00 -12.82 -0.33
CA SER A 394 18.98 -13.50 -1.20
C SER A 394 19.19 -12.75 -2.52
N VAL A 395 18.13 -12.24 -3.13
CA VAL A 395 18.20 -11.49 -4.39
C VAL A 395 17.43 -10.19 -4.28
N GLY A 396 17.99 -9.08 -4.78
CA GLY A 396 17.26 -7.83 -4.96
C GLY A 396 16.26 -7.93 -6.12
N PHE A 397 16.75 -7.75 -7.35
CA PHE A 397 15.99 -8.07 -8.55
C PHE A 397 16.44 -9.41 -9.13
N GLY A 398 15.47 -10.29 -9.42
CA GLY A 398 15.68 -11.52 -10.16
C GLY A 398 14.82 -11.60 -11.43
N SER A 399 15.28 -12.39 -12.39
CA SER A 399 14.52 -12.72 -13.59
C SER A 399 14.95 -14.10 -14.07
N ASP A 400 14.05 -15.06 -13.91
CA ASP A 400 14.23 -16.47 -14.27
C ASP A 400 13.71 -16.77 -15.69
N VAL A 401 13.55 -15.74 -16.52
CA VAL A 401 13.10 -15.86 -17.92
C VAL A 401 14.13 -16.67 -18.72
N ALA A 402 13.75 -17.87 -19.17
CA ALA A 402 14.58 -18.65 -20.07
C ALA A 402 14.76 -17.95 -21.42
N LEU A 403 15.91 -18.16 -22.06
CA LEU A 403 16.18 -17.54 -23.37
C LEU A 403 15.21 -17.99 -24.46
N ASN A 404 14.76 -19.25 -24.43
CA ASN A 404 13.71 -19.75 -25.34
C ASN A 404 12.42 -18.94 -25.17
N ASP A 405 12.03 -18.71 -23.91
CA ASP A 405 10.78 -18.08 -23.57
C ASP A 405 10.81 -16.61 -23.98
N ALA A 406 11.95 -15.92 -23.87
CA ALA A 406 12.10 -14.54 -24.34
C ALA A 406 11.68 -14.39 -25.81
N ALA A 407 11.99 -15.34 -26.69
CA ALA A 407 11.60 -15.28 -28.11
C ALA A 407 10.07 -15.37 -28.34
N SER A 408 9.32 -15.95 -27.40
CA SER A 408 7.85 -16.08 -27.45
C SER A 408 7.10 -15.14 -26.49
N ILE A 409 7.78 -14.59 -25.49
CA ILE A 409 7.24 -13.81 -24.38
C ILE A 409 7.85 -12.41 -24.43
N PRO A 410 7.11 -11.40 -24.93
CA PRO A 410 7.65 -10.05 -25.06
C PRO A 410 7.91 -9.42 -23.68
N LEU A 411 9.17 -9.06 -23.43
CA LEU A 411 9.66 -8.33 -22.25
C LEU A 411 9.95 -6.88 -22.66
N SER A 412 9.18 -5.88 -22.21
CA SER A 412 9.43 -4.49 -22.65
C SER A 412 8.93 -3.40 -21.70
N GLY A 413 9.79 -2.43 -21.37
CA GLY A 413 9.42 -1.31 -20.48
C GLY A 413 9.36 -1.76 -19.02
N ILE A 414 10.37 -2.50 -18.58
CA ILE A 414 10.51 -2.99 -17.20
C ILE A 414 11.52 -2.09 -16.51
N ASP A 415 11.09 -1.25 -15.57
CA ASP A 415 11.90 -0.23 -14.90
C ASP A 415 12.11 -0.57 -13.41
N ILE A 416 13.37 -0.76 -13.02
CA ILE A 416 13.77 -1.23 -11.69
C ILE A 416 14.64 -0.19 -10.98
N ASP A 417 14.10 0.53 -9.99
CA ASP A 417 14.86 1.42 -9.09
C ASP A 417 14.93 0.78 -7.69
N ILE A 418 16.06 0.14 -7.38
CA ILE A 418 16.18 -0.69 -6.17
C ILE A 418 17.45 -0.38 -5.39
N THR A 419 17.32 -0.29 -4.07
CA THR A 419 18.45 -0.40 -3.14
C THR A 419 18.49 -1.81 -2.58
N ALA A 420 19.47 -2.60 -3.02
CA ALA A 420 19.75 -3.92 -2.46
C ALA A 420 20.83 -3.77 -1.38
N GLU A 421 20.50 -4.07 -0.13
CA GLU A 421 21.38 -4.01 1.02
C GLU A 421 21.57 -5.41 1.62
N ASP A 422 22.81 -5.81 1.90
CA ASP A 422 23.15 -7.09 2.55
C ASP A 422 22.59 -8.33 1.82
N CYS A 423 22.44 -8.25 0.49
CA CYS A 423 21.91 -9.35 -0.32
C CYS A 423 23.01 -10.30 -0.84
N TYR A 424 22.65 -11.54 -1.19
CA TYR A 424 23.59 -12.40 -1.95
C TYR A 424 23.83 -11.83 -3.36
N ARG A 425 22.77 -11.51 -4.12
CA ARG A 425 22.85 -10.83 -5.41
C ARG A 425 21.99 -9.56 -5.45
N ALA A 426 22.55 -8.42 -5.85
CA ALA A 426 21.74 -7.19 -5.98
C ALA A 426 20.83 -7.22 -7.23
N PHE A 427 21.38 -7.60 -8.39
CA PHE A 427 20.64 -7.72 -9.64
C PHE A 427 21.02 -8.99 -10.40
N VAL A 428 20.03 -9.77 -10.82
CA VAL A 428 20.19 -11.01 -11.58
C VAL A 428 19.26 -11.03 -12.78
N PHE A 429 19.80 -11.36 -13.94
CA PHE A 429 19.04 -11.86 -15.07
C PHE A 429 19.66 -13.18 -15.51
N GLY A 430 18.90 -14.27 -15.43
CA GLY A 430 19.43 -15.63 -15.58
C GLY A 430 18.39 -16.60 -16.13
N GLY A 431 18.65 -17.17 -17.31
CA GLY A 431 17.73 -18.11 -17.95
C GLY A 431 18.35 -19.45 -18.31
N ALA A 432 17.51 -20.48 -18.51
CA ALA A 432 17.92 -21.73 -19.17
C ALA A 432 18.41 -21.47 -20.61
N ALA A 433 19.26 -22.36 -21.13
CA ALA A 433 19.85 -22.23 -22.47
C ALA A 433 18.82 -22.39 -23.60
N TYR A 434 19.07 -21.74 -24.74
CA TYR A 434 18.29 -21.97 -25.97
C TYR A 434 18.32 -23.45 -26.37
N THR A 435 17.17 -24.07 -26.61
CA THR A 435 17.05 -25.44 -27.15
C THR A 435 16.72 -25.45 -28.64
N SER A 436 16.29 -24.31 -29.21
CA SER A 436 15.96 -24.14 -30.63
C SER A 436 16.32 -22.74 -31.13
N THR A 437 16.39 -22.55 -32.45
CA THR A 437 16.69 -21.25 -33.06
C THR A 437 15.44 -20.35 -33.02
N PRO A 438 15.49 -19.16 -32.39
CA PRO A 438 14.36 -18.25 -32.34
C PRO A 438 14.12 -17.58 -33.69
N SER A 439 12.85 -17.34 -34.03
CA SER A 439 12.46 -16.58 -35.23
C SER A 439 12.70 -15.07 -35.10
N GLN A 440 12.74 -14.56 -33.87
CA GLN A 440 13.12 -13.18 -33.53
C GLN A 440 13.85 -13.16 -32.19
N PHE A 441 14.88 -12.32 -32.06
CA PHE A 441 15.44 -11.96 -30.77
C PHE A 441 14.54 -10.91 -30.12
N ALA A 442 13.79 -11.30 -29.08
CA ALA A 442 13.16 -10.30 -28.24
C ALA A 442 14.24 -9.60 -27.40
N PHE A 443 14.32 -8.28 -27.51
CA PHE A 443 15.06 -7.46 -26.56
C PHE A 443 14.25 -7.40 -25.28
N ALA A 444 14.79 -7.86 -24.15
CA ALA A 444 14.18 -7.57 -22.87
C ALA A 444 14.42 -6.09 -22.57
N GLY A 445 13.40 -5.25 -22.78
CA GLY A 445 13.46 -3.81 -22.53
C GLY A 445 13.46 -3.50 -21.03
N ILE A 446 14.48 -3.97 -20.32
CA ILE A 446 14.68 -3.83 -18.88
C ILE A 446 15.66 -2.68 -18.65
N THR A 447 15.19 -1.63 -18.00
CA THR A 447 15.99 -0.50 -17.53
C THR A 447 16.13 -0.54 -16.02
N GLY A 448 17.23 -0.04 -15.46
CA GLY A 448 17.33 0.03 -14.00
C GLY A 448 18.36 0.98 -13.41
N LYS A 449 18.11 1.34 -12.15
CA LYS A 449 18.98 2.09 -11.24
C LYS A 449 19.16 1.26 -9.96
N ILE A 450 20.32 0.64 -9.84
CA ILE A 450 20.59 -0.36 -8.80
C ILE A 450 21.60 0.22 -7.80
N ARG A 451 21.24 0.28 -6.52
CA ARG A 451 22.17 0.63 -5.44
C ARG A 451 22.53 -0.65 -4.70
N ALA A 452 23.72 -1.19 -4.95
CA ALA A 452 24.20 -2.41 -4.33
C ALA A 452 25.06 -2.06 -3.10
N ILE A 453 24.49 -2.24 -1.91
CA ILE A 453 25.14 -1.96 -0.63
C ILE A 453 25.49 -3.30 0.03
N ASN A 454 26.78 -3.54 0.31
CA ASN A 454 27.27 -4.75 1.00
C ASN A 454 26.73 -6.08 0.43
N CYS A 455 26.48 -6.15 -0.89
CA CYS A 455 26.01 -7.36 -1.54
C CYS A 455 27.20 -8.29 -1.90
N GLN A 456 27.03 -9.60 -1.75
CA GLN A 456 28.09 -10.58 -2.09
C GLN A 456 28.45 -10.52 -3.58
N GLN A 457 27.43 -10.32 -4.43
CA GLN A 457 27.52 -10.23 -5.88
C GLN A 457 26.66 -9.05 -6.34
N SER A 458 27.21 -8.11 -7.12
CA SER A 458 26.45 -6.90 -7.50
C SER A 458 25.56 -7.17 -8.73
N VAL A 459 26.14 -7.69 -9.82
CA VAL A 459 25.41 -7.94 -11.07
C VAL A 459 25.76 -9.33 -11.61
N VAL A 460 24.72 -10.12 -11.92
CA VAL A 460 24.85 -11.40 -12.64
C VAL A 460 23.94 -11.39 -13.87
N LEU A 461 24.53 -11.35 -15.06
CA LEU A 461 23.84 -11.46 -16.34
C LEU A 461 24.25 -12.76 -17.04
N ALA A 462 23.52 -13.84 -16.76
CA ALA A 462 23.67 -15.11 -17.44
C ALA A 462 22.60 -15.20 -18.54
N ARG A 463 23.02 -15.24 -19.81
CA ARG A 463 22.13 -15.41 -20.95
C ARG A 463 21.09 -14.26 -21.09
N ALA A 464 21.43 -13.04 -20.66
CA ALA A 464 20.55 -11.89 -20.72
C ALA A 464 20.50 -11.26 -22.13
N VAL A 465 19.39 -10.62 -22.51
CA VAL A 465 19.28 -9.89 -23.78
C VAL A 465 18.64 -8.52 -23.59
N GLY A 466 19.35 -7.43 -23.93
CA GLY A 466 18.77 -6.08 -23.96
C GLY A 466 18.68 -5.32 -22.63
N VAL A 467 19.27 -5.85 -21.54
CA VAL A 467 19.29 -5.20 -20.22
C VAL A 467 20.10 -3.91 -20.27
N ASP A 468 19.56 -2.79 -19.76
CA ASP A 468 20.20 -1.46 -19.70
C ASP A 468 20.19 -0.92 -18.25
N ILE A 469 21.28 -1.12 -17.50
CA ILE A 469 21.31 -0.81 -16.05
C ILE A 469 22.45 0.12 -15.65
N ASN A 470 22.15 1.00 -14.70
CA ASN A 470 23.10 1.85 -14.00
C ASN A 470 23.23 1.35 -12.55
N VAL A 471 24.44 1.10 -12.07
CA VAL A 471 24.70 0.48 -10.77
C VAL A 471 25.70 1.32 -9.97
N SER A 472 25.33 1.64 -8.73
CA SER A 472 26.24 2.26 -7.75
C SER A 472 26.51 1.31 -6.59
N ILE A 473 27.78 1.08 -6.27
CA ILE A 473 28.22 0.09 -5.29
C ILE A 473 28.82 0.76 -4.06
N LEU A 474 28.34 0.35 -2.88
CA LEU A 474 28.90 0.74 -1.59
C LEU A 474 29.17 -0.50 -0.74
N CYS A 475 30.44 -0.93 -0.68
CA CYS A 475 30.89 -1.94 0.26
C CYS A 475 31.64 -1.29 1.42
N THR A 476 31.18 -1.55 2.64
CA THR A 476 31.81 -1.16 3.90
C THR A 476 32.25 -2.38 4.73
N LYS A 477 31.77 -3.57 4.38
CA LYS A 477 32.02 -4.84 5.08
C LYS A 477 33.20 -5.62 4.51
N ASP A 478 33.77 -6.49 5.32
CA ASP A 478 34.81 -7.44 4.94
C ASP A 478 34.24 -8.70 4.27
N LYS A 479 35.08 -9.42 3.52
CA LYS A 479 34.66 -10.60 2.73
C LYS A 479 33.84 -11.61 3.53
N SER A 480 34.25 -11.92 4.76
CA SER A 480 33.57 -12.87 5.63
C SER A 480 32.16 -12.46 6.03
N GLU A 481 31.87 -11.16 6.07
CA GLU A 481 30.55 -10.62 6.40
C GLU A 481 29.63 -10.49 5.16
N LEU A 482 30.22 -10.47 3.97
CA LEU A 482 29.51 -10.47 2.69
C LEU A 482 29.00 -11.86 2.29
N ILE A 483 29.58 -12.94 2.83
CA ILE A 483 29.18 -14.32 2.48
C ILE A 483 27.80 -14.63 3.08
N LYS A 484 26.79 -14.66 2.21
CA LYS A 484 25.38 -14.95 2.51
C LYS A 484 24.93 -16.33 2.03
N HIS A 485 25.57 -16.85 0.98
CA HIS A 485 25.20 -18.13 0.37
C HIS A 485 26.00 -19.30 0.97
N GLN A 486 25.32 -20.24 1.65
CA GLN A 486 25.94 -21.32 2.42
C GLN A 486 27.00 -22.13 1.63
N TYR A 487 26.72 -22.44 0.37
CA TYR A 487 27.61 -23.22 -0.51
C TYR A 487 28.47 -22.38 -1.48
N ASN A 488 28.50 -21.04 -1.36
CA ASN A 488 29.21 -20.17 -2.30
C ASN A 488 29.88 -19.00 -1.57
N SER A 489 31.21 -19.06 -1.45
CA SER A 489 32.05 -18.05 -0.81
C SER A 489 32.65 -17.01 -1.77
N SER A 490 32.25 -17.03 -3.05
CA SER A 490 32.76 -16.11 -4.08
C SER A 490 32.11 -14.74 -3.97
N VAL A 491 32.93 -13.72 -3.75
CA VAL A 491 32.54 -12.30 -3.73
C VAL A 491 33.02 -11.65 -5.02
N PHE A 492 32.12 -11.08 -5.81
CA PHE A 492 32.49 -10.41 -7.05
C PHE A 492 31.58 -9.23 -7.42
N VAL A 493 32.07 -8.31 -8.23
CA VAL A 493 31.24 -7.19 -8.69
C VAL A 493 30.30 -7.63 -9.81
N THR A 494 30.85 -8.07 -10.94
CA THR A 494 30.07 -8.35 -12.16
C THR A 494 30.40 -9.73 -12.74
N ASP A 495 29.38 -10.51 -13.09
CA ASP A 495 29.50 -11.69 -13.96
C ASP A 495 28.55 -11.57 -15.17
N ILE A 496 29.07 -11.66 -16.40
CA ILE A 496 28.30 -11.53 -17.65
C ILE A 496 28.66 -12.69 -18.60
N LYS A 497 27.78 -13.68 -18.76
CA LYS A 497 28.07 -14.86 -19.62
C LYS A 497 26.97 -15.18 -20.62
N GLY A 498 27.37 -15.37 -21.88
CA GLY A 498 26.47 -15.58 -23.02
C GLY A 498 25.42 -14.49 -23.25
N SER A 499 25.59 -13.31 -22.64
CA SER A 499 24.60 -12.23 -22.72
C SER A 499 24.76 -11.43 -24.01
N LYS A 500 23.68 -10.81 -24.49
CA LYS A 500 23.58 -10.19 -25.82
C LYS A 500 22.99 -8.78 -25.73
N SER A 501 23.62 -7.80 -26.36
CA SER A 501 23.04 -6.45 -26.56
C SER A 501 22.66 -5.71 -25.27
N CYS A 502 23.37 -5.95 -24.15
CA CYS A 502 23.12 -5.28 -22.87
C CYS A 502 24.02 -4.04 -22.70
N ASN A 503 23.52 -3.02 -22.00
CA ASN A 503 24.28 -1.87 -21.52
C ASN A 503 24.36 -1.90 -19.99
N VAL A 504 25.55 -1.74 -19.43
CA VAL A 504 25.80 -1.92 -18.00
C VAL A 504 26.82 -0.85 -17.57
N ASP A 505 26.39 0.14 -16.79
CA ASP A 505 27.26 1.19 -16.25
C ASP A 505 27.39 1.00 -14.73
N ILE A 506 28.60 0.73 -14.24
CA ILE A 506 28.88 0.34 -12.85
C ILE A 506 29.92 1.27 -12.24
N THR A 507 29.59 1.86 -11.10
CA THR A 507 30.46 2.77 -10.35
C THR A 507 30.48 2.43 -8.86
N GLY A 508 31.52 2.82 -8.14
CA GLY A 508 31.55 2.80 -6.68
C GLY A 508 32.79 2.13 -6.08
N ARG A 509 32.62 1.41 -4.97
CA ARG A 509 33.71 0.74 -4.25
C ARG A 509 33.29 -0.62 -3.71
N ILE A 510 34.10 -1.65 -3.95
CA ILE A 510 34.04 -2.92 -3.24
C ILE A 510 35.33 -3.18 -2.45
N VAL A 511 35.23 -3.88 -1.32
CA VAL A 511 36.36 -4.23 -0.45
C VAL A 511 36.48 -5.76 -0.40
N ASN A 512 37.71 -6.28 -0.52
CA ASN A 512 38.04 -7.69 -0.32
C ASN A 512 37.24 -8.69 -1.19
N SER A 513 37.09 -8.34 -2.48
CA SER A 513 36.40 -9.13 -3.50
C SER A 513 37.39 -10.04 -4.27
N ASP A 514 36.92 -11.23 -4.70
CA ASP A 514 37.73 -12.25 -5.38
C ASP A 514 38.01 -11.89 -6.84
N SER A 515 36.97 -11.44 -7.54
CA SER A 515 37.05 -10.92 -8.91
C SER A 515 36.19 -9.68 -9.06
N MET A 516 36.59 -8.77 -9.95
CA MET A 516 35.81 -7.56 -10.21
C MET A 516 34.95 -7.75 -11.47
N LEU A 517 35.48 -8.34 -12.53
CA LEU A 517 34.71 -8.71 -13.72
C LEU A 517 34.99 -10.15 -14.14
N SER A 518 33.95 -10.96 -14.28
CA SER A 518 33.95 -12.19 -15.07
C SER A 518 33.08 -11.94 -16.31
N ILE A 519 33.60 -12.20 -17.50
CA ILE A 519 32.86 -12.03 -18.75
C ILE A 519 33.23 -13.11 -19.77
N GLY A 520 32.28 -13.63 -20.53
CA GLY A 520 32.64 -14.62 -21.57
C GLY A 520 31.51 -15.53 -22.04
N GLY A 521 31.88 -16.72 -22.48
CA GLY A 521 30.93 -17.70 -22.99
C GLY A 521 30.22 -18.50 -21.90
N ILE A 522 29.10 -19.11 -22.31
CA ILE A 522 28.39 -20.14 -21.55
C ILE A 522 27.69 -21.10 -22.51
N ALA A 523 27.26 -22.26 -22.02
CA ALA A 523 26.46 -23.21 -22.78
C ALA A 523 25.22 -22.55 -23.41
N MET A 524 25.15 -22.64 -24.74
CA MET A 524 24.04 -22.28 -25.62
C MET A 524 23.73 -23.45 -26.55
N SER A 525 22.52 -23.49 -27.11
CA SER A 525 22.15 -24.43 -28.19
C SER A 525 21.23 -23.68 -29.18
N GLY A 526 20.59 -24.40 -30.11
CA GLY A 526 19.70 -23.76 -31.09
C GLY A 526 20.43 -22.88 -32.12
N GLY A 527 21.70 -23.15 -32.42
CA GLY A 527 22.49 -22.40 -33.40
C GLY A 527 22.95 -21.00 -32.95
N ILE A 528 22.71 -20.63 -31.68
CA ILE A 528 23.16 -19.36 -31.12
C ILE A 528 24.58 -19.51 -30.55
N SER A 529 25.43 -18.54 -30.88
CA SER A 529 26.81 -18.44 -30.36
C SER A 529 26.86 -18.45 -28.84
N SER A 530 27.75 -19.26 -28.27
CA SER A 530 28.03 -19.31 -26.82
C SER A 530 28.64 -18.03 -26.26
N SER A 531 29.21 -17.17 -27.11
CA SER A 531 29.94 -15.95 -26.71
C SER A 531 29.02 -14.86 -26.13
N THR A 532 29.58 -13.94 -25.35
CA THR A 532 28.90 -12.69 -24.96
C THR A 532 29.03 -11.65 -26.08
N GLU A 533 27.93 -11.04 -26.54
CA GLU A 533 27.90 -10.20 -27.76
C GLU A 533 27.25 -8.84 -27.55
N ASN A 534 27.70 -7.83 -28.31
CA ASN A 534 27.07 -6.50 -28.38
C ASN A 534 26.92 -5.81 -27.01
N ILE A 535 27.77 -6.13 -26.04
CA ILE A 535 27.73 -5.53 -24.70
C ILE A 535 28.36 -4.15 -24.73
N ARG A 536 27.75 -3.18 -24.05
CA ARG A 536 28.46 -1.99 -23.56
C ARG A 536 28.60 -2.11 -22.04
N LEU A 537 29.82 -2.17 -21.56
CA LEU A 537 30.13 -2.19 -20.14
C LEU A 537 30.99 -0.97 -19.80
N ARG A 538 30.56 -0.16 -18.84
CA ARG A 538 31.43 0.78 -18.13
C ARG A 538 31.60 0.29 -16.70
N HIS A 539 32.84 0.23 -16.24
CA HIS A 539 33.16 -0.32 -14.93
C HIS A 539 34.22 0.52 -14.23
N SER A 540 33.78 1.50 -13.45
CA SER A 540 34.61 2.45 -12.70
C SER A 540 34.48 2.21 -11.20
N VAL A 541 35.12 1.14 -10.71
CA VAL A 541 35.00 0.67 -9.32
C VAL A 541 36.36 0.68 -8.63
N THR A 542 36.41 1.28 -7.44
CA THR A 542 37.58 1.22 -6.54
C THR A 542 37.63 -0.15 -5.87
N PHE A 543 38.79 -0.80 -5.88
CA PHE A 543 38.88 -2.22 -5.63
C PHE A 543 40.18 -2.60 -4.90
N SER A 544 40.05 -3.41 -3.85
CA SER A 544 41.18 -4.03 -3.12
C SER A 544 41.03 -5.56 -3.15
N SER A 545 41.83 -6.22 -3.99
CA SER A 545 41.87 -7.68 -4.16
C SER A 545 42.91 -8.39 -3.31
N ALA A 546 42.68 -9.69 -3.11
CA ALA A 546 43.74 -10.68 -2.90
C ALA A 546 43.97 -11.65 -4.09
N ALA A 547 43.12 -11.67 -5.15
CA ALA A 547 43.14 -12.73 -6.18
C ALA A 547 43.15 -12.29 -7.67
N THR A 548 42.07 -11.74 -8.24
CA THR A 548 41.98 -11.48 -9.71
C THR A 548 41.17 -10.21 -10.02
N GLN A 549 41.51 -9.48 -11.08
CA GLN A 549 40.77 -8.27 -11.49
C GLN A 549 39.70 -8.57 -12.56
N VAL A 550 40.12 -9.06 -13.73
CA VAL A 550 39.24 -9.43 -14.84
C VAL A 550 39.49 -10.90 -15.21
N SER A 551 38.43 -11.64 -15.50
CA SER A 551 38.46 -13.00 -16.01
C SER A 551 37.66 -13.08 -17.30
N VAL A 552 38.28 -13.61 -18.35
CA VAL A 552 37.60 -13.91 -19.62
C VAL A 552 37.39 -15.42 -19.71
N VAL A 553 36.13 -15.82 -19.91
CA VAL A 553 35.74 -17.23 -19.92
C VAL A 553 35.52 -17.70 -21.35
N ASP A 554 36.28 -18.71 -21.79
CA ASP A 554 35.98 -19.45 -23.02
C ASP A 554 35.00 -20.59 -22.74
N PHE A 555 33.97 -20.70 -23.57
CA PHE A 555 33.08 -21.86 -23.63
C PHE A 555 32.98 -22.36 -25.08
N GLY A 556 33.84 -23.32 -25.42
CA GLY A 556 33.82 -24.01 -26.72
C GLY A 556 34.24 -23.13 -27.90
N GLY A 557 35.18 -22.19 -27.70
CA GLY A 557 35.58 -21.19 -28.68
C GLY A 557 34.73 -19.91 -28.65
N GLY A 558 33.85 -19.76 -27.65
CA GLY A 558 33.02 -18.58 -27.42
C GLY A 558 33.47 -17.82 -26.19
N THR A 559 33.96 -16.59 -26.38
CA THR A 559 34.42 -15.68 -25.32
C THR A 559 33.53 -14.42 -25.32
N VAL A 560 34.01 -13.31 -25.88
CA VAL A 560 33.33 -12.03 -26.03
C VAL A 560 33.52 -11.53 -27.45
N SER A 561 32.47 -11.02 -28.09
CA SER A 561 32.55 -10.44 -29.43
C SER A 561 31.69 -9.19 -29.59
N SER A 562 32.03 -8.34 -30.57
CA SER A 562 31.30 -7.10 -30.93
C SER A 562 30.93 -6.19 -29.75
N SER A 563 31.75 -6.17 -28.69
CA SER A 563 31.44 -5.51 -27.40
C SER A 563 32.42 -4.38 -27.09
N GLU A 564 32.01 -3.47 -26.21
CA GLU A 564 32.73 -2.27 -25.80
C GLU A 564 32.85 -2.25 -24.27
N LEU A 565 34.06 -2.46 -23.74
CA LEU A 565 34.32 -2.58 -22.30
C LEU A 565 35.26 -1.46 -21.81
N HIS A 566 34.70 -0.41 -21.21
CA HIS A 566 35.43 0.69 -20.57
C HIS A 566 35.70 0.32 -19.10
N LEU A 567 36.95 0.06 -18.75
CA LEU A 567 37.30 -0.45 -17.42
C LEU A 567 38.31 0.49 -16.73
N SER A 568 37.93 1.06 -15.58
CA SER A 568 38.72 2.02 -14.81
C SER A 568 38.99 1.47 -13.41
N PHE A 569 40.27 1.33 -13.06
CA PHE A 569 40.71 0.70 -11.81
C PHE A 569 41.54 1.65 -10.94
N LEU A 570 41.21 1.72 -9.66
CA LEU A 570 42.08 2.26 -8.62
C LEU A 570 42.45 1.11 -7.67
N SER A 571 43.66 0.58 -7.81
CA SER A 571 44.19 -0.50 -6.96
C SER A 571 45.61 -0.21 -6.50
N SER A 572 45.92 -0.57 -5.25
CA SER A 572 47.28 -0.52 -4.71
C SER A 572 48.05 -1.80 -5.07
N GLY A 573 48.72 -1.79 -6.22
CA GLY A 573 49.80 -2.76 -6.51
C GLY A 573 49.45 -3.99 -7.37
N TYR A 574 48.24 -4.12 -7.91
CA TYR A 574 47.89 -5.20 -8.85
C TYR A 574 47.62 -4.68 -10.25
N GLN A 575 47.93 -5.51 -11.26
CA GLN A 575 47.75 -5.17 -12.67
C GLN A 575 46.89 -6.21 -13.38
N PRO A 576 46.04 -5.79 -14.33
CA PRO A 576 45.06 -6.67 -14.92
C PRO A 576 45.73 -7.62 -15.91
N LEU A 577 45.60 -8.93 -15.67
CA LEU A 577 45.65 -9.90 -16.76
C LEU A 577 44.38 -9.71 -17.59
N ILE A 578 44.53 -9.61 -18.90
CA ILE A 578 43.40 -9.56 -19.83
C ILE A 578 43.75 -10.42 -21.05
N ASP A 579 43.26 -11.66 -21.07
CA ASP A 579 43.29 -12.50 -22.27
C ASP A 579 42.03 -12.24 -23.09
N ILE A 580 42.18 -11.71 -24.31
CA ILE A 580 41.05 -11.31 -25.16
C ILE A 580 41.10 -12.16 -26.42
N GLY A 581 40.50 -13.34 -26.33
CA GLY A 581 40.26 -14.21 -27.47
C GLY A 581 39.33 -13.59 -28.51
N GLY A 582 39.84 -12.71 -29.36
CA GLY A 582 39.36 -12.56 -30.74
C GLY A 582 38.54 -11.33 -31.14
N ASN A 583 38.26 -10.35 -30.27
CA ASN A 583 37.54 -9.11 -30.64
C ASN A 583 38.00 -7.86 -29.88
N SER A 584 37.50 -6.69 -30.31
CA SER A 584 37.96 -5.37 -29.86
C SER A 584 37.53 -5.03 -28.43
N VAL A 585 38.42 -4.39 -27.67
CA VAL A 585 38.15 -3.81 -26.35
C VAL A 585 38.75 -2.39 -26.32
N TYR A 586 37.99 -1.42 -25.81
CA TYR A 586 38.38 -0.02 -25.71
C TYR A 586 38.60 0.33 -24.24
N ILE A 587 39.86 0.23 -23.79
CA ILE A 587 40.26 0.56 -22.42
C ILE A 587 40.53 2.07 -22.35
N ASP A 588 39.53 2.86 -21.96
CA ASP A 588 39.74 4.26 -21.58
C ASP A 588 40.13 4.33 -20.11
N GLY A 589 41.34 4.82 -19.84
CA GLY A 589 41.88 4.94 -18.52
C GLY A 589 43.19 5.70 -18.55
N CYS A 590 43.36 6.63 -17.61
CA CYS A 590 44.64 7.29 -17.40
C CYS A 590 45.69 6.21 -17.12
N LEU A 591 46.66 6.05 -18.03
CA LEU A 591 47.45 4.82 -18.17
C LEU A 591 48.17 4.41 -16.86
N SER A 592 47.61 3.42 -16.18
CA SER A 592 48.42 2.32 -15.65
C SER A 592 48.29 1.15 -16.63
N PRO A 593 49.39 0.73 -17.27
CA PRO A 593 49.31 -0.27 -18.33
C PRO A 593 48.85 -1.66 -17.89
N VAL A 594 48.31 -2.41 -18.85
CA VAL A 594 48.23 -3.88 -18.80
C VAL A 594 49.65 -4.44 -18.75
N ALA A 595 49.91 -5.40 -17.87
CA ALA A 595 51.22 -6.00 -17.69
C ALA A 595 51.15 -7.53 -17.67
N LEU A 596 51.91 -8.15 -18.57
CA LEU A 596 52.05 -9.60 -18.66
C LEU A 596 53.00 -10.13 -17.58
N LEU A 597 52.63 -11.28 -16.99
CA LEU A 597 53.44 -12.06 -16.06
C LEU A 597 54.03 -13.31 -16.75
N PRO A 598 55.09 -13.91 -16.19
CA PRO A 598 55.65 -15.16 -16.73
C PRO A 598 54.64 -16.30 -16.63
N GLY A 599 54.11 -16.74 -17.76
CA GLY A 599 53.06 -17.77 -17.86
C GLY A 599 51.92 -17.42 -18.83
N ASP A 600 51.68 -16.13 -19.08
CA ASP A 600 50.56 -15.62 -19.90
C ASP A 600 50.80 -15.75 -21.43
N GLU A 601 51.71 -16.62 -21.86
CA GLU A 601 52.56 -16.35 -23.03
C GLU A 601 52.15 -17.07 -24.33
N SER A 602 51.10 -17.90 -24.32
CA SER A 602 50.77 -18.76 -25.48
C SER A 602 49.90 -18.09 -26.56
N SER A 603 49.08 -17.08 -26.25
CA SER A 603 48.11 -16.55 -27.24
C SER A 603 47.55 -15.13 -27.02
N PHE A 604 48.30 -14.15 -26.50
CA PHE A 604 47.81 -12.77 -26.49
C PHE A 604 47.70 -12.20 -27.93
N VAL A 605 46.47 -12.06 -28.43
CA VAL A 605 46.15 -11.68 -29.82
C VAL A 605 45.20 -10.47 -29.82
N PRO A 606 45.70 -9.23 -29.90
CA PRO A 606 44.84 -8.05 -29.84
C PRO A 606 44.06 -7.84 -31.15
N ARG A 607 42.74 -8.00 -31.14
CA ARG A 607 41.85 -7.80 -32.31
C ARG A 607 41.04 -6.49 -32.24
N CYS A 608 41.74 -5.38 -32.13
CA CYS A 608 41.20 -4.02 -32.22
C CYS A 608 41.93 -3.20 -33.29
N GLN A 609 41.24 -2.20 -33.86
CA GLN A 609 41.78 -1.33 -34.92
C GLN A 609 43.01 -0.53 -34.46
N ARG A 610 43.16 -0.31 -33.14
CA ARG A 610 44.37 0.15 -32.45
C ARG A 610 44.52 -0.60 -31.12
N ALA A 611 45.64 -1.28 -30.92
CA ALA A 611 46.01 -1.94 -29.67
C ALA A 611 47.22 -1.27 -29.02
N THR A 612 47.29 -1.22 -27.69
CA THR A 612 48.52 -0.84 -26.96
C THR A 612 48.87 -1.88 -25.92
N VAL A 613 50.02 -2.53 -26.09
CA VAL A 613 50.60 -3.53 -25.19
C VAL A 613 51.75 -2.88 -24.42
N LEU A 614 51.95 -3.23 -23.16
CA LEU A 614 53.08 -2.72 -22.39
C LEU A 614 53.73 -3.80 -21.55
N TYR A 615 55.04 -3.90 -21.65
CA TYR A 615 55.83 -4.97 -21.08
C TYR A 615 56.78 -4.38 -20.04
N ARG A 616 56.68 -4.85 -18.78
CA ARG A 616 57.34 -4.23 -17.61
C ARG A 616 58.13 -5.19 -16.71
N SER A 617 58.08 -6.50 -16.98
CA SER A 617 58.69 -7.54 -16.16
C SER A 617 60.10 -7.86 -16.69
N PRO A 618 61.09 -8.22 -15.87
CA PRO A 618 62.39 -8.70 -16.37
C PRO A 618 62.22 -9.91 -17.30
N ILE A 619 63.05 -10.02 -18.35
CA ILE A 619 62.92 -11.06 -19.38
C ILE A 619 63.99 -12.14 -19.20
N THR A 620 63.55 -13.39 -19.09
CA THR A 620 64.43 -14.58 -19.06
C THR A 620 64.43 -15.28 -20.42
N GLY A 621 65.50 -15.10 -21.20
CA GLY A 621 65.64 -15.67 -22.55
C GLY A 621 64.97 -14.81 -23.63
N VAL A 622 64.26 -15.46 -24.56
CA VAL A 622 63.56 -14.80 -25.70
C VAL A 622 62.05 -14.83 -25.47
N ARG A 623 61.36 -13.76 -25.88
CA ARG A 623 59.90 -13.55 -25.83
C ARG A 623 59.42 -12.84 -27.08
N SER A 624 58.12 -12.94 -27.38
CA SER A 624 57.50 -12.29 -28.55
C SER A 624 56.09 -11.79 -28.24
N ILE A 625 55.79 -10.55 -28.63
CA ILE A 625 54.42 -10.01 -28.71
C ILE A 625 53.89 -10.40 -30.10
N ASN A 626 53.12 -11.47 -30.21
CA ASN A 626 52.69 -11.99 -31.51
C ASN A 626 51.60 -11.11 -32.14
N PHE A 627 51.60 -10.99 -33.47
CA PHE A 627 50.52 -10.32 -34.19
C PHE A 627 49.32 -11.25 -34.42
N PRO A 628 48.11 -10.68 -34.61
CA PRO A 628 46.95 -11.40 -35.09
C PRO A 628 47.17 -12.20 -36.38
N SER A 629 46.68 -13.44 -36.35
CA SER A 629 46.67 -14.39 -37.47
C SER A 629 45.65 -14.06 -38.56
N ASN A 630 44.55 -13.37 -38.21
CA ASN A 630 43.53 -12.87 -39.13
C ASN A 630 43.31 -11.36 -38.90
N PRO A 631 44.23 -10.49 -39.35
CA PRO A 631 44.17 -9.05 -39.13
C PRO A 631 43.30 -8.29 -40.14
N LEU A 632 42.78 -7.13 -39.75
CA LEU A 632 42.02 -6.24 -40.62
C LEU A 632 42.93 -5.21 -41.32
N LYS A 633 42.63 -4.85 -42.56
CA LYS A 633 43.35 -3.77 -43.26
C LYS A 633 43.21 -2.44 -42.49
N GLY A 634 44.35 -1.81 -42.17
CA GLY A 634 44.43 -0.61 -41.34
C GLY A 634 44.48 -0.89 -39.83
N GLN A 635 44.56 -2.15 -39.39
CA GLN A 635 44.69 -2.50 -37.98
C GLN A 635 46.08 -2.15 -37.45
N VAL A 636 46.16 -1.47 -36.32
CA VAL A 636 47.40 -1.03 -35.68
C VAL A 636 47.62 -1.77 -34.35
N VAL A 637 48.86 -2.19 -34.11
CA VAL A 637 49.34 -2.67 -32.80
C VAL A 637 50.49 -1.78 -32.36
N LYS A 638 50.48 -1.36 -31.10
CA LYS A 638 51.55 -0.61 -30.43
C LYS A 638 52.04 -1.42 -29.25
N ALA A 639 53.35 -1.41 -29.00
CA ALA A 639 53.98 -2.01 -27.85
C ALA A 639 54.92 -1.02 -27.17
N TYR A 640 55.05 -1.08 -25.85
CA TYR A 640 56.10 -0.39 -25.10
C TYR A 640 56.85 -1.36 -24.20
N ARG A 641 58.17 -1.43 -24.34
CA ARG A 641 59.05 -2.11 -23.39
C ARG A 641 59.54 -1.06 -22.39
N THR A 642 59.11 -1.14 -21.14
CA THR A 642 59.54 -0.17 -20.13
C THR A 642 61.02 -0.33 -19.79
N SER A 643 61.60 0.65 -19.09
CA SER A 643 62.91 0.55 -18.44
C SER A 643 62.97 -0.45 -17.28
N ALA A 644 61.82 -0.96 -16.80
CA ALA A 644 61.76 -2.02 -15.79
C ALA A 644 61.82 -3.44 -16.39
N ALA A 645 61.58 -3.57 -17.70
CA ALA A 645 61.64 -4.83 -18.42
C ALA A 645 63.08 -5.19 -18.82
N THR A 646 63.94 -5.44 -17.83
CA THR A 646 65.38 -5.61 -18.02
C THR A 646 65.77 -7.02 -18.48
N GLY A 647 66.87 -7.11 -19.23
CA GLY A 647 67.45 -8.38 -19.70
C GLY A 647 66.69 -9.03 -20.86
N GLY A 648 67.14 -10.20 -21.31
CA GLY A 648 66.49 -11.00 -22.37
C GLY A 648 66.20 -10.28 -23.70
N THR A 649 65.36 -10.88 -24.54
CA THR A 649 64.94 -10.34 -25.85
C THR A 649 63.42 -10.34 -25.94
N LEU A 650 62.83 -9.20 -26.31
CA LEU A 650 61.40 -9.07 -26.62
C LEU A 650 61.23 -8.75 -28.10
N SER A 651 60.72 -9.70 -28.89
CA SER A 651 60.36 -9.47 -30.29
C SER A 651 58.96 -8.85 -30.39
N PHE A 652 58.77 -7.93 -31.32
CA PHE A 652 57.48 -7.39 -31.69
C PHE A 652 57.04 -8.05 -33.01
N GLY A 653 56.17 -9.05 -32.88
CA GLY A 653 55.58 -9.82 -33.98
C GLY A 653 56.56 -10.55 -34.90
N GLY A 654 57.78 -10.83 -34.42
CA GLY A 654 58.86 -11.37 -35.24
C GLY A 654 59.55 -10.35 -36.14
N LEU A 655 59.11 -9.08 -36.18
CA LEU A 655 59.66 -8.05 -37.06
C LEU A 655 60.88 -7.33 -36.46
N ILE A 656 60.87 -7.02 -35.17
CA ILE A 656 61.94 -6.25 -34.52
C ILE A 656 62.10 -6.65 -33.05
N ASN A 657 63.33 -6.61 -32.54
CA ASN A 657 63.60 -6.76 -31.11
C ASN A 657 63.53 -5.39 -30.41
N MET A 658 62.63 -5.27 -29.43
CA MET A 658 62.44 -4.07 -28.62
C MET A 658 63.54 -3.95 -27.57
N THR A 659 64.19 -2.80 -27.50
CA THR A 659 65.15 -2.45 -26.43
C THR A 659 64.45 -1.78 -25.25
N GLU A 660 65.12 -1.76 -24.09
CA GLU A 660 64.57 -1.20 -22.85
C GLU A 660 64.20 0.29 -23.02
N GLY A 661 63.00 0.67 -22.59
CA GLY A 661 62.46 2.03 -22.75
C GLY A 661 61.91 2.37 -24.15
N THR A 662 61.80 1.42 -25.09
CA THR A 662 61.32 1.71 -26.45
C THR A 662 59.84 1.44 -26.69
N THR A 663 59.23 2.30 -27.51
CA THR A 663 57.92 2.07 -28.12
C THR A 663 58.13 1.52 -29.53
N GLN A 664 57.29 0.58 -29.96
CA GLN A 664 57.18 0.16 -31.36
C GLN A 664 55.70 0.16 -31.77
N GLU A 665 55.43 0.40 -33.04
CA GLU A 665 54.09 0.40 -33.61
C GLU A 665 54.12 -0.31 -34.96
N ALA A 666 53.03 -0.99 -35.34
CA ALA A 666 52.90 -1.67 -36.61
C ALA A 666 51.46 -1.60 -37.12
N ILE A 667 51.29 -1.52 -38.43
CA ILE A 667 50.00 -1.51 -39.13
C ILE A 667 49.90 -2.68 -40.10
N PHE A 668 48.73 -3.30 -40.20
CA PHE A 668 48.44 -4.30 -41.23
C PHE A 668 47.91 -3.63 -42.51
N ASP A 669 48.61 -3.81 -43.64
CA ASP A 669 48.29 -3.12 -44.91
C ASP A 669 47.16 -3.79 -45.73
N GLY A 670 46.71 -4.97 -45.30
CA GLY A 670 45.81 -5.87 -46.03
C GLY A 670 46.47 -7.17 -46.50
N SER A 671 47.79 -7.29 -46.35
CA SER A 671 48.60 -8.44 -46.76
C SER A 671 49.70 -8.81 -45.75
N SER A 672 50.31 -7.82 -45.09
CA SER A 672 51.42 -7.99 -44.16
C SER A 672 51.42 -6.92 -43.05
N TRP A 673 52.16 -7.20 -41.97
CA TRP A 673 52.40 -6.25 -40.88
C TRP A 673 53.63 -5.40 -41.18
N ILE A 674 53.48 -4.08 -41.13
CA ILE A 674 54.52 -3.09 -41.43
C ILE A 674 54.80 -2.28 -40.15
N LEU A 675 56.07 -2.14 -39.76
CA LEU A 675 56.48 -1.25 -38.66
C LEU A 675 56.26 0.23 -39.03
N LEU A 676 55.80 1.03 -38.06
CA LEU A 676 55.54 2.47 -38.17
C LEU A 676 56.62 3.32 -37.50
#